data_AF-A0A2G5BFG9-F1
#
_entry.id   AF-A0A2G5BFG9-F1
#
_cell.length_a   1.000
_cell.length_b   1.000
_cell.length_c   1.000
_cell.angle_alpha   90.00
_cell.angle_beta   90.00
_cell.angle_gamma   90.00
#
_symmetry.space_group_name_H-M   'P 1'
#
loop_
_entity.id
_entity.type
_entity.pdbx_description
1 polymer ?
#
loop_
_entity_poly.entity_id
_entity_poly.type
_entity_poly.pdbx_seq_one_letter_code
_entity_poly.pdbx_strand_id
1 'polypeptide(L)'
;MSYGWLLAFAGVWAAINIASRLRILPYGLEVLSPLHLRLSTTAFNNVIAKLSGQVPLLEAFYRVGIIVSLCSMILGIMLLLAATIQIAVHLGVVYVTDTTEATLPLVLRPVIPGITLPTAHLVHYVVALLLCAGVHELGHAIAAVRANVRIRRAGVFLAVVWPGAFVELDQRQLDRAAVGARLRIVCAGVWHNAVTAVVAWLLVHGGLGMMLWPGWVSAEGAMVVSVSSDSPLYGRLPLRSVVLEIDDVKLNIIDRVGTTPLARWTTVLTATTSSRDTYIRGFCAAGNLDDGLCCEMSSLFPLGESPDTHLFCFDAFNASAALRCLDLHDVFEHPRCQSDADCAEGLCVLPSSPFSSGRVLRILHRTPSSSEPATLVYVGSPTDLWHHVQVSALRPRWSWLPISLPAQLETLVQYVFAFSMAFCVLNSLPAYHLDGIHMLRLMSWTYSVLRLAGLIWHPYSNNLKHNNDQECGIYTVIKTKVPVTVQEYGDRYHLTGPWNRFSAHVEVEEIEPESPAIEAAIRTITEQGIQVLYGRWLIDGAPRVVLFDIGSAAYKLDEWKGDLWRVAGIPSPPHDIETNDAIILGYLNAWLLDEVAKNDTEHAIIAQFHEWQAGIGAVLCNKRKLDVATIFTTHATLLGRYLCAGNVDFYNNLRHFNVDEEAGKRGIYHRYCIERAATHCVDVFTTVSNITAYEAEFLLKRKPDGVLPNGLNVVKFSATHEFQNLHQVAKERINHFVRGHFYGHYNFDMEKTLYFFTAGRYEYRNKGIDMYIESLARLNSRLKACNSPVTVVAFIIAPAKVNSFTVETLKGQALIKQLEGSVEDVSARIGKRIFEMAARGHEPQAEDLLTEQDRILLKRRVFALKRDSLPPIVTHNMVDDHEDPVLGQLRAVRLFNNDDDRVKVVFHPEFLNANNPVMGLDYEEFIRGTHLGVFPSWYEPWGYTPAECTVMGVPSVTTNLSGFGCFMEDNIVNPEDYGIYIVDRRLKSADESMDQLAGFMFDFCQKTRRQRINQRNRTERLSDILDWKRMGIEYMKARQCALRRCYPDAFDDADFSGENEAEDHHGKLSRPQSIPGTPRMGDDLATYDLAALSISSELPGIKDQDEDNDLRPPILLKMKSPLSMTPTIQTP
;
A
#
# COMPACT_ATOMS: atom_id res chain seq x y z
N MET A 1 17.42 14.49 -37.42
CA MET A 1 17.71 15.36 -36.25
C MET A 1 18.47 14.53 -35.21
N SER A 2 19.52 15.11 -34.66
CA SER A 2 20.63 14.43 -33.98
C SER A 2 20.26 13.90 -32.58
N TYR A 3 20.89 12.79 -32.17
CA TYR A 3 20.87 12.21 -30.82
C TYR A 3 21.30 13.17 -29.68
N GLY A 4 21.66 14.42 -30.00
CA GLY A 4 22.09 15.44 -29.04
C GLY A 4 21.03 15.80 -27.99
N TRP A 5 19.73 15.73 -28.34
CA TRP A 5 18.65 15.97 -27.36
C TRP A 5 18.53 14.87 -26.30
N LEU A 6 18.80 13.61 -26.66
CA LEU A 6 18.79 12.49 -25.71
C LEU A 6 19.98 12.58 -24.75
N LEU A 7 21.16 12.98 -25.25
CA LEU A 7 22.35 13.21 -24.41
C LEU A 7 22.15 14.42 -23.48
N ALA A 8 21.54 15.52 -23.96
CA ALA A 8 21.19 16.65 -23.12
C ALA A 8 20.15 16.28 -22.05
N PHE A 9 19.12 15.52 -22.41
CA PHE A 9 18.10 15.02 -21.48
C PHE A 9 18.70 14.11 -20.39
N ALA A 10 19.56 13.15 -20.80
CA ALA A 10 20.29 12.30 -19.87
C ALA A 10 21.24 13.11 -18.97
N GLY A 11 21.91 14.12 -19.52
CA GLY A 11 22.79 15.04 -18.78
C GLY A 11 22.05 15.86 -17.72
N VAL A 12 20.86 16.39 -18.04
CA VAL A 12 20.01 17.11 -17.08
C VAL A 12 19.57 16.21 -15.93
N TRP A 13 19.09 15.01 -16.23
CA TRP A 13 18.70 14.05 -15.19
C TRP A 13 19.88 13.56 -14.37
N ALA A 14 21.05 13.37 -14.98
CA ALA A 14 22.29 13.05 -14.26
C ALA A 14 22.69 14.18 -13.29
N ALA A 15 22.64 15.43 -13.74
CA ALA A 15 22.93 16.59 -12.90
C ALA A 15 21.97 16.72 -11.71
N ILE A 16 20.66 16.51 -11.93
CA ILE A 16 19.65 16.52 -10.86
C ILE A 16 19.91 15.41 -9.83
N ASN A 17 20.23 14.19 -10.29
CA ASN A 17 20.56 13.07 -9.40
C ASN A 17 21.85 13.33 -8.61
N ILE A 18 22.87 13.95 -9.23
CA ILE A 18 24.12 14.35 -8.56
C ILE A 18 23.84 15.43 -7.51
N ALA A 19 23.10 16.48 -7.85
CA ALA A 19 22.73 17.54 -6.91
C ALA A 19 21.93 17.01 -5.71
N SER A 20 21.06 16.02 -5.93
CA SER A 20 20.36 15.29 -4.87
C SER A 20 21.31 14.56 -3.93
N ARG A 21 22.27 13.79 -4.48
CA ARG A 21 23.28 13.07 -3.68
C ARG A 21 24.20 14.01 -2.89
N LEU A 22 24.46 15.20 -3.42
CA LEU A 22 25.26 16.23 -2.75
C LEU A 22 24.46 17.10 -1.76
N ARG A 23 23.16 16.83 -1.55
CA ARG A 23 22.25 17.60 -0.68
C ARG A 23 22.16 19.11 -1.01
N ILE A 24 22.28 19.45 -2.29
CA ILE A 24 22.23 20.84 -2.78
C ILE A 24 20.79 21.27 -3.11
N LEU A 25 19.83 20.34 -3.12
CA LEU A 25 18.44 20.64 -3.47
C LEU A 25 17.72 21.47 -2.38
N PRO A 26 16.90 22.45 -2.77
CA PRO A 26 16.11 23.27 -1.85
C PRO A 26 15.08 22.45 -1.06
N TYR A 27 14.71 22.94 0.13
CA TYR A 27 13.70 22.32 1.00
C TYR A 27 12.38 22.07 0.24
N GLY A 28 11.91 20.81 0.26
CA GLY A 28 10.66 20.38 -0.38
C GLY A 28 10.83 19.72 -1.75
N LEU A 29 12.03 19.75 -2.35
CA LEU A 29 12.36 19.09 -3.62
C LEU A 29 13.09 17.75 -3.36
N GLU A 30 12.46 16.64 -3.76
CA GLU A 30 12.92 15.28 -3.51
C GLU A 30 13.06 14.49 -4.82
N VAL A 31 14.13 13.72 -4.96
CA VAL A 31 14.32 12.78 -6.09
C VAL A 31 13.97 11.38 -5.57
N LEU A 32 12.85 10.82 -6.04
CA LEU A 32 12.35 9.51 -5.59
C LEU A 32 13.06 8.35 -6.30
N SER A 33 13.36 8.53 -7.59
CA SER A 33 14.07 7.55 -8.42
C SER A 33 14.81 8.27 -9.56
N PRO A 34 15.74 7.59 -10.27
CA PRO A 34 16.33 8.16 -11.48
C PRO A 34 15.19 8.43 -12.48
N LEU A 35 14.97 9.69 -12.86
CA LEU A 35 13.85 10.17 -13.68
C LEU A 35 12.54 10.50 -12.93
N HIS A 36 12.54 10.60 -11.59
CA HIS A 36 11.36 11.06 -10.84
C HIS A 36 11.72 12.16 -9.83
N LEU A 37 11.25 13.37 -10.12
CA LEU A 37 11.41 14.55 -9.28
C LEU A 37 10.06 14.95 -8.66
N ARG A 38 10.05 15.25 -7.36
CA ARG A 38 8.85 15.65 -6.62
C ARG A 38 9.09 16.96 -5.88
N LEU A 39 8.15 17.90 -5.98
CA LEU A 39 8.11 19.12 -5.20
C LEU A 39 6.87 19.12 -4.30
N SER A 40 7.06 19.19 -2.99
CA SER A 40 5.97 19.13 -2.00
C SER A 40 5.87 20.41 -1.16
N THR A 41 4.64 20.78 -0.77
CA THR A 41 4.35 21.93 0.08
C THR A 41 3.13 21.68 0.98
N THR A 42 3.10 22.36 2.13
CA THR A 42 1.96 22.38 3.06
C THR A 42 1.18 23.70 3.03
N ALA A 43 1.66 24.69 2.27
CA ALA A 43 1.12 26.05 2.27
C ALA A 43 -0.37 26.11 1.87
N PHE A 44 -0.80 25.18 1.01
CA PHE A 44 -2.18 25.14 0.50
C PHE A 44 -3.18 24.44 1.43
N ASN A 45 -2.72 23.70 2.45
CA ASN A 45 -3.61 22.87 3.29
C ASN A 45 -4.69 23.72 3.99
N ASN A 46 -4.31 24.89 4.53
CA ASN A 46 -5.24 25.79 5.21
C ASN A 46 -6.25 26.45 4.26
N VAL A 47 -5.83 26.73 3.02
CA VAL A 47 -6.71 27.33 1.99
C VAL A 47 -7.75 26.31 1.54
N ILE A 48 -7.33 25.08 1.26
CA ILE A 48 -8.22 23.96 0.89
C ILE A 48 -9.21 23.66 2.02
N ALA A 49 -8.73 23.65 3.27
CA ALA A 49 -9.59 23.46 4.43
C ALA A 49 -10.68 24.56 4.54
N LYS A 50 -10.33 25.82 4.30
CA LYS A 50 -11.31 26.93 4.28
C LYS A 50 -12.31 26.79 3.13
N LEU A 51 -11.86 26.41 1.93
CA LEU A 51 -12.73 26.20 0.76
C LEU A 51 -13.72 25.04 0.96
N SER A 52 -13.39 24.06 1.81
CA SER A 52 -14.25 22.92 2.13
C SER A 52 -15.31 23.18 3.21
N GLY A 53 -15.32 24.38 3.83
CA GLY A 53 -16.22 24.77 4.91
C GLY A 53 -17.72 24.74 4.55
N GLN A 54 -18.58 24.78 5.58
CA GLN A 54 -20.03 24.43 5.66
C GLN A 54 -20.97 24.81 4.49
N VAL A 55 -20.72 24.33 3.27
CA VAL A 55 -21.67 24.40 2.16
C VAL A 55 -22.45 23.08 2.12
N PRO A 56 -23.77 23.06 2.41
CA PRO A 56 -24.56 21.83 2.42
C PRO A 56 -24.69 21.20 1.03
N LEU A 57 -24.69 22.02 -0.03
CA LEU A 57 -24.79 21.58 -1.43
C LEU A 57 -23.62 20.70 -1.89
N LEU A 58 -22.45 20.84 -1.25
CA LEU A 58 -21.24 20.12 -1.64
C LEU A 58 -21.36 18.61 -1.37
N GLU A 59 -22.16 18.21 -0.39
CA GLU A 59 -22.44 16.79 -0.12
C GLU A 59 -23.21 16.15 -1.27
N ALA A 60 -24.27 16.82 -1.74
CA ALA A 60 -25.05 16.37 -2.88
C ALA A 60 -24.21 16.33 -4.17
N PHE A 61 -23.33 17.31 -4.36
CA PHE A 61 -22.39 17.37 -5.48
C PHE A 61 -21.50 16.11 -5.56
N TYR A 62 -20.89 15.68 -4.45
CA TYR A 62 -20.07 14.46 -4.45
C TYR A 62 -20.86 13.15 -4.54
N ARG A 63 -22.12 13.13 -4.09
CA ARG A 63 -23.01 11.96 -4.28
C ARG A 63 -23.34 11.73 -5.75
N VAL A 64 -23.61 12.80 -6.51
CA VAL A 64 -23.76 12.73 -7.97
C VAL A 64 -22.45 12.24 -8.61
N GLY A 65 -21.30 12.71 -8.10
CA GLY A 65 -19.98 12.28 -8.56
C GLY A 65 -19.73 10.78 -8.51
N ILE A 66 -20.29 10.06 -7.52
CA ILE A 66 -20.20 8.59 -7.46
C ILE A 66 -20.87 7.97 -8.69
N ILE A 67 -22.11 8.35 -8.98
CA ILE A 67 -22.89 7.80 -10.10
C ILE A 67 -22.17 8.06 -11.43
N VAL A 68 -21.72 9.31 -11.64
CA VAL A 68 -21.00 9.70 -12.87
C VAL A 68 -19.70 8.92 -13.03
N SER A 69 -18.95 8.69 -11.94
CA SER A 69 -17.69 7.94 -11.98
C SER A 69 -17.93 6.45 -12.30
N LEU A 70 -19.02 5.86 -11.80
CA LEU A 70 -19.41 4.48 -12.12
C LEU A 70 -19.83 4.33 -13.58
N CYS A 71 -20.64 5.27 -14.09
CA CYS A 71 -20.99 5.30 -15.52
C CYS A 71 -19.74 5.48 -16.39
N SER A 72 -18.80 6.34 -15.97
CA SER A 72 -17.50 6.54 -16.65
C SER A 72 -16.68 5.24 -16.67
N MET A 73 -16.63 4.49 -15.57
CA MET A 73 -15.93 3.20 -15.52
C MET A 73 -16.51 2.20 -16.53
N ILE A 74 -17.84 2.07 -16.60
CA ILE A 74 -18.50 1.19 -17.57
C ILE A 74 -18.17 1.64 -18.99
N LEU A 75 -18.26 2.94 -19.27
CA LEU A 75 -17.91 3.51 -20.58
C LEU A 75 -16.44 3.24 -20.94
N GLY A 76 -15.51 3.42 -20.01
CA GLY A 76 -14.09 3.15 -20.20
C GLY A 76 -13.80 1.69 -20.51
N ILE A 77 -14.43 0.76 -19.77
CA ILE A 77 -14.31 -0.68 -20.01
C ILE A 77 -14.85 -1.04 -21.40
N MET A 78 -16.02 -0.50 -21.78
CA MET A 78 -16.60 -0.73 -23.10
C MET A 78 -15.72 -0.19 -24.23
N LEU A 79 -15.11 0.99 -24.06
CA LEU A 79 -14.18 1.56 -25.04
C LEU A 79 -12.91 0.71 -25.17
N LEU A 80 -12.37 0.22 -24.06
CA LEU A 80 -11.19 -0.65 -24.06
C LEU A 80 -11.49 -2.01 -24.70
N LEU A 81 -12.67 -2.59 -24.43
CA LEU A 81 -13.14 -3.81 -25.06
C LEU A 81 -13.35 -3.61 -26.57
N ALA A 82 -13.96 -2.50 -26.99
CA ALA A 82 -14.15 -2.19 -28.40
C ALA A 82 -12.81 -2.00 -29.13
N ALA A 83 -11.85 -1.29 -28.50
CA ALA A 83 -10.51 -1.09 -29.06
C ALA A 83 -9.74 -2.42 -29.19
N THR A 84 -9.81 -3.29 -28.18
CA THR A 84 -9.16 -4.62 -28.23
C THR A 84 -9.79 -5.52 -29.29
N ILE A 85 -11.12 -5.53 -29.43
CA ILE A 85 -11.81 -6.25 -30.51
C ILE A 85 -11.39 -5.70 -31.87
N GLN A 86 -11.32 -4.39 -32.06
CA GLN A 86 -10.89 -3.79 -33.32
C GLN A 86 -9.44 -4.15 -33.68
N ILE A 87 -8.53 -4.13 -32.70
CA ILE A 87 -7.13 -4.55 -32.91
C ILE A 87 -7.07 -6.05 -33.27
N ALA A 88 -7.83 -6.90 -32.58
CA ALA A 88 -7.87 -8.34 -32.85
C ALA A 88 -8.44 -8.66 -34.24
N VAL A 89 -9.53 -7.99 -34.64
CA VAL A 89 -10.11 -8.11 -35.98
C VAL A 89 -9.12 -7.63 -37.02
N HIS A 90 -8.40 -6.53 -36.78
CA HIS A 90 -7.45 -6.00 -37.76
C HIS A 90 -6.21 -6.89 -37.91
N LEU A 91 -5.66 -7.43 -36.81
CA LEU A 91 -4.61 -8.45 -36.88
C LEU A 91 -5.10 -9.71 -37.62
N GLY A 92 -6.36 -10.11 -37.40
CA GLY A 92 -6.97 -11.24 -38.11
C GLY A 92 -7.12 -10.99 -39.62
N VAL A 93 -7.52 -9.77 -40.03
CA VAL A 93 -7.63 -9.37 -41.44
C VAL A 93 -6.27 -9.27 -42.11
N VAL A 94 -5.27 -8.67 -41.45
CA VAL A 94 -3.89 -8.59 -41.98
C VAL A 94 -3.27 -9.98 -42.16
N TYR A 95 -3.64 -10.96 -41.32
CA TYR A 95 -3.18 -12.35 -41.48
C TYR A 95 -3.85 -13.08 -42.66
N VAL A 96 -5.02 -12.63 -43.13
CA VAL A 96 -5.84 -13.30 -44.17
C VAL A 96 -5.73 -12.62 -45.54
N THR A 97 -5.58 -11.29 -45.58
CA THR A 97 -5.47 -10.53 -46.83
C THR A 97 -4.13 -9.81 -46.87
N ASP A 98 -3.20 -10.30 -47.69
CA ASP A 98 -1.85 -9.79 -47.92
C ASP A 98 -1.87 -8.46 -48.70
N THR A 99 -2.62 -7.47 -48.19
CA THR A 99 -2.82 -6.15 -48.79
C THR A 99 -2.22 -5.07 -47.89
N THR A 100 -1.17 -4.42 -48.37
CA THR A 100 -0.39 -3.38 -47.66
C THR A 100 -1.07 -2.00 -47.57
N GLU A 101 -2.31 -1.85 -48.03
CA GLU A 101 -3.04 -0.58 -48.00
C GLU A 101 -4.39 -0.72 -47.29
N ALA A 102 -4.34 -0.88 -45.97
CA ALA A 102 -5.49 -0.65 -45.11
C ALA A 102 -5.15 0.47 -44.12
N THR A 103 -5.85 1.60 -44.24
CA THR A 103 -5.75 2.72 -43.30
C THR A 103 -6.21 2.28 -41.91
N LEU A 104 -5.29 2.24 -40.93
CA LEU A 104 -5.62 1.87 -39.54
C LEU A 104 -6.70 2.80 -38.95
N PRO A 105 -7.83 2.28 -38.45
CA PRO A 105 -8.70 3.02 -37.57
C PRO A 105 -8.19 2.94 -36.12
N LEU A 106 -8.12 4.10 -35.47
CA LEU A 106 -7.91 4.31 -34.03
C LEU A 106 -6.63 3.70 -33.40
N VAL A 107 -5.46 4.03 -33.94
CA VAL A 107 -4.22 3.94 -33.15
C VAL A 107 -4.18 5.13 -32.20
N LEU A 108 -4.04 4.88 -30.89
CA LEU A 108 -3.54 5.86 -29.92
C LEU A 108 -2.18 6.36 -30.40
N ARG A 109 -2.16 7.43 -31.22
CA ARG A 109 -0.91 8.02 -31.70
C ARG A 109 -0.21 8.66 -30.49
N PRO A 110 0.99 8.21 -30.12
CA PRO A 110 1.70 8.84 -29.02
C PRO A 110 1.93 10.31 -29.35
N VAL A 111 1.64 11.18 -28.37
CA VAL A 111 1.84 12.62 -28.51
C VAL A 111 3.32 12.91 -28.27
N ILE A 112 4.07 13.08 -29.35
CA ILE A 112 5.51 13.34 -29.35
C ILE A 112 5.72 14.78 -29.82
N PRO A 113 6.23 15.68 -28.97
CA PRO A 113 6.53 17.06 -29.34
C PRO A 113 7.49 17.12 -30.53
N GLY A 114 7.13 17.89 -31.55
CA GLY A 114 7.91 18.06 -32.78
C GLY A 114 7.74 16.95 -33.84
N ILE A 115 7.04 15.86 -33.53
CA ILE A 115 6.69 14.80 -34.50
C ILE A 115 5.17 14.74 -34.73
N THR A 116 4.38 14.55 -33.68
CA THR A 116 2.92 14.45 -33.76
C THR A 116 2.20 15.65 -33.14
N LEU A 117 2.91 16.50 -32.39
CA LEU A 117 2.42 17.77 -31.84
C LEU A 117 3.33 18.93 -32.28
N PRO A 118 2.81 19.99 -32.92
CA PRO A 118 3.61 21.17 -33.24
C PRO A 118 4.26 21.77 -31.99
N THR A 119 5.54 22.18 -32.08
CA THR A 119 6.28 22.71 -30.92
C THR A 119 5.62 23.94 -30.29
N ALA A 120 4.89 24.74 -31.07
CA ALA A 120 4.08 25.86 -30.59
C ALA A 120 2.94 25.45 -29.63
N HIS A 121 2.43 24.22 -29.74
CA HIS A 121 1.36 23.70 -28.88
C HIS A 121 1.89 23.08 -27.59
N LEU A 122 3.21 22.87 -27.46
CA LEU A 122 3.81 22.21 -26.30
C LEU A 122 3.49 22.93 -24.98
N VAL A 123 3.52 24.26 -24.98
CA VAL A 123 3.20 25.06 -23.78
C VAL A 123 1.73 24.88 -23.38
N HIS A 124 0.81 24.95 -24.35
CA HIS A 124 -0.62 24.74 -24.12
C HIS A 124 -0.90 23.34 -23.57
N TYR A 125 -0.24 22.34 -24.13
CA TYR A 125 -0.34 20.95 -23.70
C TYR A 125 0.10 20.76 -22.25
N VAL A 126 1.30 21.25 -21.87
CA VAL A 126 1.83 21.12 -20.51
C VAL A 126 0.99 21.89 -19.50
N VAL A 127 0.57 23.11 -19.84
CA VAL A 127 -0.27 23.93 -18.95
C VAL A 127 -1.64 23.29 -18.74
N ALA A 128 -2.29 22.80 -19.81
CA ALA A 128 -3.57 22.12 -19.69
C ALA A 128 -3.46 20.83 -18.87
N LEU A 129 -2.41 20.03 -19.08
CA LEU A 129 -2.17 18.80 -18.33
C LEU A 129 -2.02 19.05 -16.82
N LEU A 130 -1.19 20.05 -16.44
CA LEU A 130 -1.01 20.45 -15.04
C LEU A 130 -2.30 21.01 -14.42
N LEU A 131 -3.08 21.77 -15.19
CA LEU A 131 -4.37 22.29 -14.72
C LEU A 131 -5.36 21.14 -14.43
N CYS A 132 -5.52 20.19 -15.36
CA CYS A 132 -6.41 19.04 -15.19
C CYS A 132 -5.97 18.14 -14.04
N ALA A 133 -4.67 17.85 -13.92
CA ALA A 133 -4.12 17.10 -12.79
C ALA A 133 -4.32 17.85 -11.46
N GLY A 134 -4.06 19.17 -11.42
CA GLY A 134 -4.28 19.97 -10.21
C GLY A 134 -5.74 19.98 -9.77
N VAL A 135 -6.68 20.10 -10.70
CA VAL A 135 -8.13 20.05 -10.42
C VAL A 135 -8.57 18.65 -9.97
N HIS A 136 -7.97 17.59 -10.52
CA HIS A 136 -8.19 16.20 -10.08
C HIS A 136 -7.86 16.04 -8.59
N GLU A 137 -6.62 16.37 -8.21
CA GLU A 137 -6.12 16.23 -6.85
C GLU A 137 -6.84 17.15 -5.86
N LEU A 138 -7.21 18.36 -6.31
CA LEU A 138 -8.04 19.27 -5.52
C LEU A 138 -9.40 18.65 -5.19
N GLY A 139 -9.98 17.87 -6.11
CA GLY A 139 -11.20 17.11 -5.87
C GLY A 139 -11.07 16.13 -4.70
N HIS A 140 -10.03 15.29 -4.71
CA HIS A 140 -9.75 14.38 -3.59
C HIS A 140 -9.53 15.15 -2.28
N ALA A 141 -8.78 16.25 -2.33
CA ALA A 141 -8.45 17.07 -1.17
C ALA A 141 -9.70 17.68 -0.51
N ILE A 142 -10.60 18.27 -1.29
CA ILE A 142 -11.84 18.88 -0.79
C ILE A 142 -12.78 17.80 -0.24
N ALA A 143 -12.94 16.67 -0.94
CA ALA A 143 -13.75 15.55 -0.47
C ALA A 143 -13.22 14.95 0.83
N ALA A 144 -11.89 14.83 0.96
CA ALA A 144 -11.22 14.29 2.15
C ALA A 144 -11.44 15.19 3.37
N VAL A 145 -11.22 16.50 3.26
CA VAL A 145 -11.44 17.42 4.39
C VAL A 145 -12.90 17.38 4.85
N ARG A 146 -13.85 17.28 3.91
CA ARG A 146 -15.28 17.15 4.24
C ARG A 146 -15.62 15.84 4.94
N ALA A 147 -14.89 14.77 4.65
CA ALA A 147 -14.97 13.49 5.35
C ALA A 147 -14.15 13.47 6.67
N ASN A 148 -13.69 14.63 7.16
CA ASN A 148 -12.82 14.77 8.34
C ASN A 148 -11.46 14.05 8.20
N VAL A 149 -10.98 13.87 6.97
CA VAL A 149 -9.65 13.32 6.67
C VAL A 149 -8.67 14.47 6.39
N ARG A 150 -7.58 14.54 7.15
CA ARG A 150 -6.58 15.62 7.04
C ARG A 150 -5.67 15.43 5.82
N ILE A 151 -5.34 16.54 5.18
CA ILE A 151 -4.32 16.61 4.12
C ILE A 151 -2.94 16.76 4.77
N ARG A 152 -1.99 15.89 4.43
CA ARG A 152 -0.61 15.97 4.91
C ARG A 152 0.20 16.96 4.09
N ARG A 153 0.30 16.73 2.79
CA ARG A 153 1.08 17.54 1.84
C ARG A 153 0.42 17.51 0.47
N ALA A 154 0.63 18.53 -0.34
CA ALA A 154 0.24 18.58 -1.75
C ALA A 154 1.42 19.04 -2.59
N GLY A 155 1.45 18.69 -3.88
CA GLY A 155 2.58 19.06 -4.71
C GLY A 155 2.46 18.68 -6.17
N VAL A 156 3.57 18.86 -6.88
CA VAL A 156 3.74 18.46 -8.28
C VAL A 156 4.92 17.51 -8.41
N PHE A 157 4.88 16.66 -9.42
CA PHE A 157 5.97 15.76 -9.75
C PHE A 157 6.24 15.77 -11.25
N LEU A 158 7.45 15.40 -11.63
CA LEU A 158 7.88 15.18 -13.00
C LEU A 158 8.46 13.77 -13.09
N ALA A 159 7.76 12.90 -13.82
CA ALA A 159 8.17 11.54 -14.10
C ALA A 159 8.60 11.41 -15.57
N VAL A 160 9.89 11.21 -15.82
CA VAL A 160 10.53 11.20 -17.15
C VAL A 160 10.35 12.53 -17.90
N VAL A 161 9.21 12.73 -18.54
CA VAL A 161 8.78 13.95 -19.24
C VAL A 161 7.35 14.37 -18.87
N TRP A 162 6.68 13.59 -18.03
CA TRP A 162 5.28 13.74 -17.67
C TRP A 162 5.12 14.56 -16.37
N PRO A 163 4.59 15.79 -16.44
CA PRO A 163 4.26 16.56 -15.25
C PRO A 163 2.93 16.09 -14.66
N GLY A 164 2.88 15.92 -13.34
CA GLY A 164 1.69 15.53 -12.59
C GLY A 164 1.54 16.31 -11.29
N ALA A 165 0.37 16.19 -10.66
CA ALA A 165 0.06 16.73 -9.35
C ALA A 165 -0.27 15.58 -8.39
N PHE A 166 -0.15 15.79 -7.08
CA PHE A 166 -0.61 14.83 -6.08
C PHE A 166 -1.12 15.53 -4.81
N VAL A 167 -2.10 14.90 -4.14
CA VAL A 167 -2.45 15.18 -2.74
C VAL A 167 -2.20 13.96 -1.87
N GLU A 168 -1.51 14.15 -0.74
CA GLU A 168 -1.25 13.10 0.23
C GLU A 168 -2.20 13.26 1.43
N LEU A 169 -3.05 12.26 1.64
CA LEU A 169 -4.05 12.21 2.71
C LEU A 169 -3.57 11.39 3.91
N ASP A 170 -4.12 11.64 5.10
CA ASP A 170 -3.83 10.78 6.26
C ASP A 170 -4.51 9.41 6.11
N GLN A 171 -3.71 8.40 5.75
CA GLN A 171 -4.18 7.05 5.47
C GLN A 171 -4.94 6.41 6.64
N ARG A 172 -4.54 6.68 7.90
CA ARG A 172 -5.21 6.11 9.09
C ARG A 172 -6.62 6.66 9.23
N GLN A 173 -6.82 7.94 8.93
CA GLN A 173 -8.13 8.58 8.96
C GLN A 173 -8.99 8.16 7.77
N LEU A 174 -8.39 8.04 6.58
CA LEU A 174 -9.07 7.58 5.38
C LEU A 174 -9.60 6.15 5.52
N ASP A 175 -8.81 5.24 6.12
CA ASP A 175 -9.22 3.85 6.31
C ASP A 175 -10.27 3.68 7.42
N ARG A 176 -10.34 4.61 8.39
CA ARG A 176 -11.40 4.66 9.41
C ARG A 176 -12.69 5.32 8.92
N ALA A 177 -12.67 6.03 7.80
CA ALA A 177 -13.85 6.70 7.27
C ALA A 177 -14.88 5.69 6.75
N ALA A 178 -16.18 6.01 6.92
CA ALA A 178 -17.26 5.18 6.39
C ALA A 178 -17.10 4.91 4.89
N VAL A 179 -17.53 3.74 4.41
CA VAL A 179 -17.36 3.35 2.99
C VAL A 179 -17.92 4.40 2.04
N GLY A 180 -19.10 4.97 2.34
CA GLY A 180 -19.69 6.04 1.54
C GLY A 180 -18.86 7.33 1.52
N ALA A 181 -18.08 7.62 2.56
CA ALA A 181 -17.14 8.74 2.57
C ALA A 181 -15.89 8.42 1.76
N ARG A 182 -15.33 7.21 1.91
CA ARG A 182 -14.18 6.73 1.11
C ARG A 182 -14.50 6.70 -0.38
N LEU A 183 -15.69 6.23 -0.74
CA LEU A 183 -16.17 6.20 -2.12
C LEU A 183 -16.28 7.61 -2.70
N ARG A 184 -16.81 8.58 -1.94
CA ARG A 184 -16.84 10.00 -2.37
C ARG A 184 -15.46 10.57 -2.60
N ILE A 185 -14.49 10.25 -1.73
CA ILE A 185 -13.10 10.72 -1.87
C ILE A 185 -12.46 10.12 -3.12
N VAL A 186 -12.56 8.80 -3.32
CA VAL A 186 -11.99 8.12 -4.50
C VAL A 186 -12.64 8.61 -5.80
N CYS A 187 -13.96 8.80 -5.83
CA CYS A 187 -14.65 9.30 -7.03
C CYS A 187 -14.45 10.81 -7.27
N ALA A 188 -13.88 11.56 -6.32
CA ALA A 188 -13.83 13.02 -6.40
C ALA A 188 -12.96 13.55 -7.55
N GLY A 189 -11.79 12.93 -7.80
CA GLY A 189 -10.87 13.35 -8.85
C GLY A 189 -11.44 13.15 -10.26
N VAL A 190 -12.08 11.99 -10.50
CA VAL A 190 -12.85 11.69 -11.72
C VAL A 190 -13.99 12.69 -11.90
N TRP A 191 -14.77 12.94 -10.85
CA TRP A 191 -15.90 13.87 -10.90
C TRP A 191 -15.50 15.32 -11.22
N HIS A 192 -14.42 15.83 -10.62
CA HIS A 192 -13.93 17.19 -10.88
C HIS A 192 -13.47 17.38 -12.32
N ASN A 193 -12.87 16.34 -12.92
CA ASN A 193 -12.52 16.36 -14.33
C ASN A 193 -13.74 16.27 -15.24
N ALA A 194 -14.76 15.47 -14.89
CA ALA A 194 -16.03 15.46 -15.64
C ALA A 194 -16.68 16.85 -15.69
N VAL A 195 -16.75 17.55 -14.56
CA VAL A 195 -17.28 18.92 -14.49
C VAL A 195 -16.43 19.89 -15.30
N THR A 196 -15.11 19.79 -15.19
CA THR A 196 -14.16 20.64 -15.92
C THR A 196 -14.26 20.44 -17.44
N ALA A 197 -14.46 19.20 -17.90
CA ALA A 197 -14.70 18.91 -19.30
C ALA A 197 -16.01 19.57 -19.80
N VAL A 198 -17.10 19.51 -19.03
CA VAL A 198 -18.36 20.19 -19.39
C VAL A 198 -18.16 21.70 -19.49
N VAL A 199 -17.48 22.32 -18.52
CA VAL A 199 -17.19 23.76 -18.53
C VAL A 199 -16.32 24.14 -19.74
N ALA A 200 -15.26 23.39 -20.01
CA ALA A 200 -14.37 23.63 -21.15
C ALA A 200 -15.13 23.46 -22.48
N TRP A 201 -16.00 22.46 -22.59
CA TRP A 201 -16.84 22.26 -23.77
C TRP A 201 -17.76 23.46 -24.05
N LEU A 202 -18.41 23.99 -23.01
CA LEU A 202 -19.24 25.20 -23.11
C LEU A 202 -18.44 26.43 -23.53
N LEU A 203 -17.20 26.57 -23.04
CA LEU A 203 -16.31 27.65 -23.44
C LEU A 203 -15.92 27.57 -24.92
N VAL A 204 -15.60 26.38 -25.44
CA VAL A 204 -15.27 26.17 -26.87
C VAL A 204 -16.45 26.49 -27.78
N HIS A 205 -17.68 26.11 -27.41
CA HIS A 205 -18.87 26.24 -28.26
C HIS A 205 -19.60 27.60 -28.14
N GLY A 206 -18.87 28.67 -27.80
CA GLY A 206 -19.39 30.04 -27.83
C GLY A 206 -19.19 30.85 -26.55
N GLY A 207 -18.85 30.21 -25.42
CA GLY A 207 -18.58 30.92 -24.16
C GLY A 207 -17.31 31.79 -24.20
N LEU A 208 -16.32 31.43 -25.03
CA LEU A 208 -15.06 32.17 -25.13
C LEU A 208 -15.25 33.60 -25.66
N GLY A 209 -16.13 33.78 -26.66
CA GLY A 209 -16.44 35.09 -27.21
C GLY A 209 -17.11 36.01 -26.17
N MET A 210 -18.00 35.45 -25.33
CA MET A 210 -18.62 36.20 -24.22
C MET A 210 -17.59 36.58 -23.15
N MET A 211 -16.68 35.67 -22.80
CA MET A 211 -15.63 35.92 -21.81
C MET A 211 -14.65 37.01 -22.26
N LEU A 212 -14.34 37.06 -23.57
CA LEU A 212 -13.39 38.00 -24.15
C LEU A 212 -14.02 39.33 -24.63
N TRP A 213 -15.35 39.46 -24.62
CA TRP A 213 -16.09 40.64 -25.07
C TRP A 213 -15.58 42.00 -24.55
N PRO A 214 -15.09 42.14 -23.30
CA PRO A 214 -14.57 43.40 -22.80
C PRO A 214 -13.36 43.93 -23.59
N GLY A 215 -12.53 43.04 -24.15
CA GLY A 215 -11.31 43.41 -24.88
C GLY A 215 -11.36 43.15 -26.39
N TRP A 216 -12.19 42.22 -26.85
CA TRP A 216 -12.29 41.81 -28.25
C TRP A 216 -13.74 41.92 -28.74
N VAL A 217 -13.90 42.32 -29.99
CA VAL A 217 -15.20 42.46 -30.68
C VAL A 217 -15.16 41.71 -32.00
N SER A 218 -16.32 41.34 -32.54
CA SER A 218 -16.39 40.69 -33.85
C SER A 218 -15.74 41.57 -34.93
N ALA A 219 -14.91 40.96 -35.77
CA ALA A 219 -14.46 41.57 -37.01
C ALA A 219 -15.56 41.49 -38.06
N GLU A 220 -15.67 42.52 -38.92
CA GLU A 220 -16.57 42.53 -40.09
C GLU A 220 -15.96 41.74 -41.26
N GLY A 221 -15.50 40.51 -41.00
CA GLY A 221 -14.72 39.69 -41.93
C GLY A 221 -13.67 38.85 -41.18
N ALA A 222 -12.69 38.31 -41.90
CA ALA A 222 -11.61 37.51 -41.30
C ALA A 222 -10.37 38.38 -41.04
N MET A 223 -10.02 38.63 -39.77
CA MET A 223 -8.87 39.47 -39.41
C MET A 223 -7.56 38.68 -39.44
N VAL A 224 -6.54 39.19 -40.11
CA VAL A 224 -5.23 38.55 -40.29
C VAL A 224 -4.42 38.64 -38.99
N VAL A 225 -4.15 37.48 -38.38
CA VAL A 225 -3.39 37.32 -37.13
C VAL A 225 -1.91 37.13 -37.41
N SER A 226 -1.56 36.28 -38.38
CA SER A 226 -0.18 36.06 -38.82
C SER A 226 -0.12 35.57 -40.26
N VAL A 227 0.97 35.89 -40.95
CA VAL A 227 1.31 35.38 -42.28
C VAL A 227 2.67 34.71 -42.18
N SER A 228 2.80 33.47 -42.67
CA SER A 228 4.07 32.73 -42.69
C SER A 228 5.14 33.48 -43.47
N SER A 229 6.40 33.44 -43.00
CA SER A 229 7.55 34.04 -43.71
C SER A 229 7.79 33.45 -45.09
N ASP A 230 7.36 32.21 -45.29
CA ASP A 230 7.59 31.45 -46.53
C ASP A 230 6.50 31.74 -47.59
N SER A 231 5.51 32.58 -47.24
CA SER A 231 4.41 32.94 -48.13
C SER A 231 4.73 34.20 -48.95
N PRO A 232 4.37 34.26 -50.24
CA PRO A 232 4.51 35.47 -51.07
C PRO A 232 3.61 36.64 -50.60
N LEU A 233 2.71 36.39 -49.64
CA LEU A 233 1.89 37.40 -48.98
C LEU A 233 2.58 38.07 -47.78
N TYR A 234 3.73 37.53 -47.34
CA TYR A 234 4.49 38.10 -46.24
C TYR A 234 4.94 39.53 -46.60
N GLY A 235 4.61 40.49 -45.75
CA GLY A 235 4.86 41.92 -45.98
C GLY A 235 3.89 42.62 -46.93
N ARG A 236 3.09 41.89 -47.72
CA ARG A 236 2.07 42.47 -48.64
C ARG A 236 0.66 42.49 -48.04
N LEU A 237 0.34 41.52 -47.18
CA LEU A 237 -0.91 41.51 -46.40
C LEU A 237 -0.58 41.84 -44.93
N PRO A 238 -0.70 43.11 -44.49
CA PRO A 238 -0.28 43.51 -43.15
C PRO A 238 -1.17 42.91 -42.07
N LEU A 239 -0.58 42.61 -40.91
CA LEU A 239 -1.30 42.12 -39.74
C LEU A 239 -2.41 43.10 -39.33
N ARG A 240 -3.51 42.58 -38.74
CA ARG A 240 -4.74 43.32 -38.41
C ARG A 240 -5.57 43.77 -39.62
N SER A 241 -5.16 43.48 -40.84
CA SER A 241 -6.03 43.67 -42.00
C SER A 241 -7.26 42.76 -41.88
N VAL A 242 -8.42 43.24 -42.31
CA VAL A 242 -9.64 42.44 -42.35
C VAL A 242 -9.91 42.04 -43.79
N VAL A 243 -9.88 40.74 -44.08
CA VAL A 243 -10.30 40.20 -45.37
C VAL A 243 -11.82 40.19 -45.41
N LEU A 244 -12.37 40.88 -46.39
CA LEU A 244 -13.80 41.09 -46.56
C LEU A 244 -14.38 40.12 -47.61
N GLU A 245 -13.61 39.79 -48.64
CA GLU A 245 -14.07 38.97 -49.77
C GLU A 245 -12.89 38.17 -50.37
N ILE A 246 -13.16 36.93 -50.77
CA ILE A 246 -12.24 36.10 -51.56
C ILE A 246 -12.97 35.68 -52.84
N ASP A 247 -12.41 36.05 -53.99
CA ASP A 247 -13.03 36.02 -55.30
C ASP A 247 -14.39 36.73 -55.32
N ASP A 248 -15.48 35.96 -55.24
CA ASP A 248 -16.86 36.43 -55.22
C ASP A 248 -17.57 36.03 -53.91
N VAL A 249 -16.84 35.48 -52.93
CA VAL A 249 -17.37 35.04 -51.62
C VAL A 249 -17.10 36.07 -50.56
N LYS A 250 -18.16 36.78 -50.17
CA LYS A 250 -18.14 37.77 -49.09
C LYS A 250 -18.06 37.09 -47.72
N LEU A 251 -17.04 37.43 -46.95
CA LEU A 251 -16.79 36.95 -45.60
C LEU A 251 -17.50 37.78 -44.52
N ASN A 252 -18.03 38.95 -44.88
CA ASN A 252 -18.72 39.87 -43.96
C ASN A 252 -20.24 39.61 -43.83
N ILE A 253 -20.80 38.67 -44.59
CA ILE A 253 -22.24 38.33 -44.55
C ILE A 253 -22.47 37.12 -43.63
N ILE A 254 -23.40 37.27 -42.69
CA ILE A 254 -23.94 36.18 -41.87
C ILE A 254 -25.16 35.62 -42.62
N ASP A 255 -25.05 34.40 -43.17
CA ASP A 255 -26.16 33.75 -43.86
C ASP A 255 -27.19 33.21 -42.84
N ARG A 256 -28.40 32.81 -43.30
CA ARG A 256 -29.50 32.28 -42.44
C ARG A 256 -29.11 31.06 -41.57
N VAL A 257 -27.95 30.46 -41.82
CA VAL A 257 -27.38 29.30 -41.10
C VAL A 257 -26.42 29.73 -39.97
N GLY A 258 -26.15 31.04 -39.81
CA GLY A 258 -25.30 31.55 -38.72
C GLY A 258 -23.81 31.20 -38.87
N THR A 259 -23.34 30.97 -40.10
CA THR A 259 -21.95 30.63 -40.39
C THR A 259 -21.01 31.82 -40.09
N THR A 260 -19.92 31.55 -39.35
CA THR A 260 -18.95 32.58 -38.97
C THR A 260 -18.03 32.96 -40.14
N PRO A 261 -17.42 34.17 -40.15
CA PRO A 261 -16.43 34.55 -41.16
C PRO A 261 -15.26 33.55 -41.30
N LEU A 262 -14.86 32.91 -40.19
CA LEU A 262 -13.79 31.90 -40.14
C LEU A 262 -14.22 30.57 -40.79
N ALA A 263 -15.46 30.15 -40.59
CA ALA A 263 -16.01 28.98 -41.26
C ALA A 263 -16.07 29.20 -42.77
N ARG A 264 -16.48 30.39 -43.22
CA ARG A 264 -16.48 30.73 -44.67
C ARG A 264 -15.07 30.79 -45.24
N TRP A 265 -14.11 31.41 -44.53
CA TRP A 265 -12.69 31.41 -44.90
C TRP A 265 -12.17 29.98 -45.12
N THR A 266 -12.46 29.07 -44.19
CA THR A 266 -12.03 27.67 -44.26
C THR A 266 -12.69 26.96 -45.43
N THR A 267 -14.02 27.01 -45.54
CA THR A 267 -14.78 26.33 -46.61
C THR A 267 -14.36 26.81 -48.00
N VAL A 268 -14.14 28.12 -48.20
CA VAL A 268 -13.74 28.68 -49.49
C VAL A 268 -12.37 28.19 -49.93
N LEU A 269 -11.44 27.96 -49.00
CA LEU A 269 -10.07 27.58 -49.32
C LEU A 269 -9.86 26.06 -49.36
N THR A 270 -10.62 25.28 -48.58
CA THR A 270 -10.45 23.82 -48.47
C THR A 270 -11.46 22.98 -49.26
N ALA A 271 -12.47 23.58 -49.91
CA ALA A 271 -13.43 22.81 -50.70
C ALA A 271 -12.78 22.05 -51.88
N THR A 272 -13.30 20.86 -52.19
CA THR A 272 -12.85 19.98 -53.28
C THR A 272 -13.37 20.43 -54.64
N THR A 273 -12.65 20.10 -55.71
CA THR A 273 -12.93 20.54 -57.09
C THR A 273 -14.35 20.18 -57.56
N SER A 274 -14.87 19.00 -57.21
CA SER A 274 -16.19 18.51 -57.68
C SER A 274 -17.41 19.28 -57.16
N SER A 275 -17.27 20.09 -56.09
CA SER A 275 -18.35 20.92 -55.54
C SER A 275 -18.32 22.36 -56.07
N ARG A 276 -17.38 22.70 -56.95
CA ARG A 276 -17.09 24.07 -57.40
C ARG A 276 -17.39 24.35 -58.88
N ASP A 277 -17.67 23.33 -59.70
CA ASP A 277 -17.90 23.47 -61.15
C ASP A 277 -19.25 24.10 -61.53
N THR A 278 -20.15 24.33 -60.57
CA THR A 278 -21.48 24.92 -60.83
C THR A 278 -21.51 26.45 -60.87
N TYR A 279 -20.40 27.14 -60.57
CA TYR A 279 -20.37 28.61 -60.47
C TYR A 279 -19.05 29.25 -60.94
N ILE A 280 -18.30 28.61 -61.84
CA ILE A 280 -17.09 29.24 -62.40
C ILE A 280 -17.52 30.36 -63.37
N ARG A 281 -17.09 31.59 -63.11
CA ARG A 281 -17.34 32.77 -63.97
C ARG A 281 -16.00 33.28 -64.52
N GLY A 282 -15.94 33.50 -65.83
CA GLY A 282 -14.84 34.16 -66.49
C GLY A 282 -14.80 35.67 -66.20
N PHE A 283 -13.87 36.35 -66.83
CA PHE A 283 -13.70 37.80 -66.82
C PHE A 283 -13.82 38.33 -68.24
N CYS A 284 -14.44 39.50 -68.41
CA CYS A 284 -14.44 40.16 -69.71
C CYS A 284 -13.05 40.72 -70.01
N ALA A 285 -12.55 40.53 -71.22
CA ALA A 285 -11.26 41.08 -71.65
C ALA A 285 -11.33 41.60 -73.09
N ALA A 286 -10.61 42.69 -73.37
CA ALA A 286 -10.53 43.26 -74.71
C ALA A 286 -9.72 42.33 -75.65
N GLY A 287 -10.25 42.05 -76.84
CA GLY A 287 -9.77 40.97 -77.72
C GLY A 287 -8.48 41.22 -78.53
N ASN A 288 -7.65 42.19 -78.15
CA ASN A 288 -6.46 42.58 -78.93
C ASN A 288 -5.15 42.29 -78.15
N LEU A 289 -4.72 41.03 -78.07
CA LEU A 289 -3.35 40.64 -77.72
C LEU A 289 -2.95 39.29 -78.36
N ASP A 290 -1.66 39.17 -78.65
CA ASP A 290 -0.98 38.26 -79.60
C ASP A 290 -1.05 36.76 -79.27
N ASP A 291 -0.98 35.90 -80.31
CA ASP A 291 -1.00 34.42 -80.23
C ASP A 291 0.37 33.79 -79.96
N GLY A 292 1.18 34.37 -79.07
CA GLY A 292 2.60 34.06 -78.94
C GLY A 292 3.12 33.75 -77.53
N LEU A 293 3.77 32.58 -77.39
CA LEU A 293 4.67 32.06 -76.35
C LEU A 293 4.29 32.12 -74.85
N CYS A 294 3.50 33.08 -74.34
CA CYS A 294 3.26 33.17 -72.90
C CYS A 294 2.45 31.99 -72.32
N CYS A 295 1.79 31.22 -73.19
CA CYS A 295 0.95 30.08 -72.82
C CYS A 295 1.69 28.74 -72.70
N GLU A 296 3.03 28.76 -72.68
CA GLU A 296 3.82 27.58 -72.32
C GLU A 296 3.74 27.34 -70.79
N MET A 297 2.89 26.38 -70.40
CA MET A 297 2.62 26.06 -68.99
C MET A 297 3.48 24.88 -68.50
N SER A 298 4.09 25.01 -67.33
CA SER A 298 4.86 23.96 -66.66
C SER A 298 4.53 23.88 -65.17
N SER A 299 5.03 22.86 -64.46
CA SER A 299 4.83 22.77 -63.00
C SER A 299 5.46 23.92 -62.21
N LEU A 300 6.49 24.58 -62.75
CA LEU A 300 7.10 25.79 -62.18
C LEU A 300 6.38 27.08 -62.58
N PHE A 301 5.79 27.12 -63.78
CA PHE A 301 5.05 28.26 -64.32
C PHE A 301 3.64 27.82 -64.71
N PRO A 302 2.73 27.61 -63.74
CA PRO A 302 1.47 26.92 -63.98
C PRO A 302 0.43 27.76 -64.72
N LEU A 303 0.67 29.06 -64.92
CA LEU A 303 -0.19 29.99 -65.66
C LEU A 303 0.47 30.54 -66.93
N GLY A 304 1.57 29.91 -67.36
CA GLY A 304 2.35 30.34 -68.51
C GLY A 304 3.65 31.05 -68.14
N GLU A 305 4.63 31.02 -69.04
CA GLU A 305 5.94 31.66 -68.89
C GLU A 305 6.07 32.86 -69.82
N SER A 306 6.22 34.06 -69.26
CA SER A 306 6.36 35.32 -70.00
C SER A 306 7.54 36.15 -69.49
N PRO A 307 8.31 36.83 -70.37
CA PRO A 307 9.32 37.81 -69.94
C PRO A 307 8.69 39.02 -69.24
N ASP A 308 7.43 39.35 -69.53
CA ASP A 308 6.66 40.37 -68.83
C ASP A 308 5.85 39.71 -67.71
N THR A 309 6.12 40.11 -66.46
CA THR A 309 5.55 39.51 -65.24
C THR A 309 4.04 39.74 -65.04
N HIS A 310 3.42 40.54 -65.92
CA HIS A 310 2.01 40.88 -65.86
C HIS A 310 1.14 40.12 -66.87
N LEU A 311 1.76 39.45 -67.86
CA LEU A 311 1.07 38.66 -68.88
C LEU A 311 0.93 37.21 -68.43
N PHE A 312 -0.30 36.70 -68.48
CA PHE A 312 -0.64 35.32 -68.11
C PHE A 312 -1.49 34.67 -69.20
N CYS A 313 -1.52 33.34 -69.20
CA CYS A 313 -2.31 32.57 -70.14
C CYS A 313 -3.78 32.45 -69.70
N PHE A 314 -4.69 32.79 -70.60
CA PHE A 314 -6.13 32.66 -70.41
C PHE A 314 -6.74 31.77 -71.50
N ASP A 315 -7.78 31.02 -71.14
CA ASP A 315 -8.63 30.24 -72.03
C ASP A 315 -9.95 30.97 -72.27
N ALA A 316 -10.51 30.82 -73.47
CA ALA A 316 -11.83 31.34 -73.78
C ALA A 316 -12.91 30.45 -73.13
N PHE A 317 -13.92 31.06 -72.51
CA PHE A 317 -14.90 30.33 -71.71
C PHE A 317 -15.70 29.28 -72.51
N ASN A 318 -16.01 29.52 -73.80
CA ASN A 318 -16.86 28.66 -74.63
C ASN A 318 -16.36 28.39 -76.06
N ALA A 319 -15.17 28.85 -76.46
CA ALA A 319 -14.62 28.62 -77.79
C ALA A 319 -13.59 27.48 -77.76
N SER A 320 -13.63 26.57 -78.73
CA SER A 320 -12.68 25.46 -78.84
C SER A 320 -11.24 25.96 -79.01
N ALA A 321 -10.47 25.89 -77.91
CA ALA A 321 -9.01 25.94 -77.79
C ALA A 321 -8.30 27.12 -78.48
N ALA A 322 -8.58 28.34 -78.03
CA ALA A 322 -7.76 29.52 -78.34
C ALA A 322 -7.22 30.13 -77.05
N LEU A 323 -6.03 29.69 -76.64
CA LEU A 323 -5.31 30.28 -75.50
C LEU A 323 -4.81 31.69 -75.88
N ARG A 324 -4.89 32.65 -74.96
CA ARG A 324 -4.51 34.05 -75.19
C ARG A 324 -3.63 34.58 -74.06
N CYS A 325 -2.72 35.47 -74.41
CA CYS A 325 -1.84 36.19 -73.50
C CYS A 325 -2.48 37.52 -73.09
N LEU A 326 -2.92 37.65 -71.84
CA LEU A 326 -3.58 38.87 -71.35
C LEU A 326 -2.93 39.37 -70.06
N ASP A 327 -3.00 40.69 -69.85
CA ASP A 327 -2.54 41.29 -68.60
C ASP A 327 -3.52 40.95 -67.46
N LEU A 328 -3.01 40.28 -66.42
CA LEU A 328 -3.84 39.82 -65.30
C LEU A 328 -4.48 40.97 -64.53
N HIS A 329 -3.81 42.12 -64.44
CA HIS A 329 -4.35 43.27 -63.72
C HIS A 329 -5.51 43.90 -64.47
N ASP A 330 -5.36 44.10 -65.78
CA ASP A 330 -6.41 44.64 -66.65
C ASP A 330 -7.66 43.74 -66.67
N VAL A 331 -7.47 42.42 -66.88
CA VAL A 331 -8.58 41.45 -66.92
C VAL A 331 -9.37 41.41 -65.59
N PHE A 332 -8.70 41.61 -64.46
CA PHE A 332 -9.32 41.49 -63.14
C PHE A 332 -10.08 42.75 -62.69
N GLU A 333 -9.88 43.88 -63.37
CA GLU A 333 -10.67 45.11 -63.22
C GLU A 333 -12.02 45.05 -63.95
N HIS A 334 -12.14 44.16 -64.93
CA HIS A 334 -13.35 43.96 -65.72
C HIS A 334 -14.40 43.05 -65.03
N PRO A 335 -15.69 43.17 -65.38
CA PRO A 335 -16.76 42.39 -64.75
C PRO A 335 -16.67 40.90 -65.08
N ARG A 336 -17.31 40.10 -64.21
CA ARG A 336 -17.46 38.64 -64.40
C ARG A 336 -18.42 38.33 -65.55
N CYS A 337 -18.14 37.27 -66.29
CA CYS A 337 -18.95 36.77 -67.40
C CYS A 337 -19.15 35.24 -67.32
N GLN A 338 -20.18 34.73 -67.97
CA GLN A 338 -20.44 33.29 -68.20
C GLN A 338 -20.49 32.95 -69.69
N SER A 339 -20.57 33.97 -70.54
CA SER A 339 -20.46 33.85 -71.98
C SER A 339 -19.91 35.15 -72.56
N ASP A 340 -19.42 35.10 -73.80
CA ASP A 340 -18.92 36.29 -74.50
C ASP A 340 -19.99 37.39 -74.64
N ALA A 341 -21.29 37.02 -74.59
CA ALA A 341 -22.39 37.97 -74.64
C ALA A 341 -22.53 38.85 -73.39
N ASP A 342 -21.91 38.47 -72.27
CA ASP A 342 -21.92 39.27 -71.04
C ASP A 342 -20.91 40.44 -71.10
N CYS A 343 -20.06 40.46 -72.12
CA CYS A 343 -19.00 41.46 -72.32
C CYS A 343 -19.40 42.46 -73.40
N ALA A 344 -19.42 43.75 -73.07
CA ALA A 344 -19.89 44.80 -74.00
C ALA A 344 -19.01 44.94 -75.25
N GLU A 345 -17.68 44.87 -75.08
CA GLU A 345 -16.68 44.77 -76.14
C GLU A 345 -15.57 43.84 -75.63
N GLY A 346 -15.52 42.58 -76.09
CA GLY A 346 -14.50 41.63 -75.62
C GLY A 346 -14.95 40.17 -75.59
N LEU A 347 -14.09 39.31 -75.06
CA LEU A 347 -14.33 37.87 -74.87
C LEU A 347 -14.40 37.54 -73.39
N CYS A 348 -15.13 36.48 -73.05
CA CYS A 348 -15.14 35.93 -71.70
C CYS A 348 -13.98 34.95 -71.53
N VAL A 349 -13.04 35.30 -70.65
CA VAL A 349 -11.79 34.56 -70.47
C VAL A 349 -11.63 34.02 -69.04
N LEU A 350 -10.94 32.90 -68.91
CA LEU A 350 -10.61 32.24 -67.64
C LEU A 350 -9.10 31.99 -67.57
N PRO A 351 -8.44 32.19 -66.42
CA PRO A 351 -7.03 31.82 -66.28
C PRO A 351 -6.85 30.33 -66.59
N SER A 352 -5.99 29.99 -67.56
CA SER A 352 -5.78 28.61 -67.97
C SER A 352 -4.64 28.00 -67.16
N SER A 353 -4.93 26.90 -66.44
CA SER A 353 -3.89 26.12 -65.77
C SER A 353 -4.23 24.63 -65.77
N PRO A 354 -3.34 23.76 -66.28
CA PRO A 354 -3.51 22.31 -66.20
C PRO A 354 -3.13 21.73 -64.82
N PHE A 355 -2.66 22.57 -63.88
CA PHE A 355 -2.19 22.15 -62.56
C PHE A 355 -3.08 22.70 -61.44
N SER A 356 -3.31 21.91 -60.39
CA SER A 356 -4.09 22.32 -59.21
C SER A 356 -3.43 23.43 -58.38
N SER A 357 -2.13 23.68 -58.58
CA SER A 357 -1.33 24.68 -57.88
C SER A 357 -1.40 26.08 -58.49
N GLY A 358 -1.91 26.23 -59.72
CA GLY A 358 -1.88 27.47 -60.50
C GLY A 358 -3.17 28.28 -60.47
N ARG A 359 -3.84 28.42 -59.32
CA ARG A 359 -5.09 29.19 -59.25
C ARG A 359 -4.84 30.65 -58.91
N VAL A 360 -5.58 31.54 -59.56
CA VAL A 360 -5.60 32.97 -59.21
C VAL A 360 -6.82 33.27 -58.32
N LEU A 361 -6.60 33.96 -57.20
CA LEU A 361 -7.63 34.39 -56.25
C LEU A 361 -7.56 35.92 -56.05
N ARG A 362 -8.72 36.58 -56.02
CA ARG A 362 -8.83 38.00 -55.61
C ARG A 362 -9.13 38.08 -54.11
N ILE A 363 -8.32 38.79 -53.35
CA ILE A 363 -8.49 38.98 -51.90
C ILE A 363 -8.78 40.45 -51.66
N LEU A 364 -10.03 40.79 -51.35
CA LEU A 364 -10.42 42.13 -50.93
C LEU A 364 -10.14 42.28 -49.44
N HIS A 365 -9.23 43.17 -49.07
CA HIS A 365 -8.87 43.40 -47.68
C HIS A 365 -8.88 44.88 -47.31
N ARG A 366 -9.13 45.16 -46.04
CA ARG A 366 -9.05 46.51 -45.46
C ARG A 366 -7.86 46.58 -44.53
N THR A 367 -6.94 47.50 -44.79
CA THR A 367 -5.77 47.72 -43.93
C THR A 367 -6.14 48.57 -42.71
N PRO A 368 -5.37 48.53 -41.61
CA PRO A 368 -5.63 49.38 -40.45
C PRO A 368 -5.44 50.88 -40.72
N SER A 369 -4.66 51.23 -41.74
CA SER A 369 -4.25 52.60 -42.07
C SER A 369 -5.12 53.29 -43.12
N SER A 370 -5.92 52.56 -43.89
CA SER A 370 -6.82 53.11 -44.93
C SER A 370 -8.26 52.66 -44.70
N SER A 371 -9.23 53.55 -44.91
CA SER A 371 -10.66 53.23 -44.88
C SER A 371 -11.15 52.52 -46.14
N GLU A 372 -10.46 52.70 -47.26
CA GLU A 372 -10.83 52.10 -48.54
C GLU A 372 -10.27 50.68 -48.66
N PRO A 373 -11.07 49.70 -49.11
CA PRO A 373 -10.61 48.34 -49.32
C PRO A 373 -9.68 48.27 -50.55
N ALA A 374 -8.62 47.46 -50.45
CA ALA A 374 -7.70 47.19 -51.54
C ALA A 374 -7.86 45.73 -52.01
N THR A 375 -7.72 45.51 -53.32
CA THR A 375 -7.75 44.18 -53.92
C THR A 375 -6.34 43.67 -54.11
N LEU A 376 -6.05 42.49 -53.54
CA LEU A 376 -4.78 41.80 -53.69
C LEU A 376 -4.99 40.53 -54.50
N VAL A 377 -4.16 40.30 -55.52
CA VAL A 377 -4.23 39.09 -56.35
C VAL A 377 -3.22 38.06 -55.84
N TYR A 378 -3.69 36.86 -55.51
CA TYR A 378 -2.87 35.74 -55.06
C TYR A 378 -2.85 34.64 -56.11
N VAL A 379 -1.65 34.20 -56.49
CA VAL A 379 -1.42 33.08 -57.41
C VAL A 379 -0.83 31.92 -56.61
N GLY A 380 -1.53 30.79 -56.56
CA GLY A 380 -1.10 29.60 -55.83
C GLY A 380 -2.26 28.65 -55.49
N SER A 381 -1.98 27.59 -54.72
CA SER A 381 -3.05 26.72 -54.23
C SER A 381 -3.87 27.43 -53.15
N PRO A 382 -5.22 27.41 -53.21
CA PRO A 382 -6.07 27.91 -52.14
C PRO A 382 -5.80 27.27 -50.77
N THR A 383 -5.36 26.00 -50.75
CA THR A 383 -4.99 25.31 -49.50
C THR A 383 -3.72 25.88 -48.88
N ASP A 384 -2.77 26.35 -49.69
CA ASP A 384 -1.54 26.95 -49.21
C ASP A 384 -1.82 28.31 -48.58
N LEU A 385 -2.79 29.06 -49.13
CA LEU A 385 -3.30 30.28 -48.50
C LEU A 385 -3.91 30.01 -47.12
N TRP A 386 -4.67 28.91 -46.97
CA TRP A 386 -5.24 28.50 -45.68
C TRP A 386 -4.17 28.11 -44.66
N HIS A 387 -3.11 27.41 -45.08
CA HIS A 387 -2.01 27.01 -44.21
C HIS A 387 -1.11 28.18 -43.81
N HIS A 388 -0.86 29.13 -44.71
CA HIS A 388 0.10 30.21 -44.48
C HIS A 388 -0.48 31.47 -43.83
N VAL A 389 -1.80 31.69 -43.89
CA VAL A 389 -2.44 32.89 -43.33
C VAL A 389 -3.40 32.50 -42.20
N GLN A 390 -3.01 32.81 -40.97
CA GLN A 390 -3.85 32.60 -39.79
C GLN A 390 -4.80 33.79 -39.63
N VAL A 391 -6.10 33.51 -39.55
CA VAL A 391 -7.15 34.53 -39.39
C VAL A 391 -7.97 34.31 -38.12
N SER A 392 -8.60 35.37 -37.61
CA SER A 392 -9.47 35.38 -36.42
C SER A 392 -10.79 36.10 -36.72
N ALA A 393 -11.87 35.61 -36.11
CA ALA A 393 -13.18 36.27 -36.15
C ALA A 393 -13.29 37.46 -35.16
N LEU A 394 -12.32 37.62 -34.26
CA LEU A 394 -12.30 38.64 -33.21
C LEU A 394 -11.18 39.65 -33.46
N ARG A 395 -11.51 40.94 -33.42
CA ARG A 395 -10.54 42.05 -33.42
C ARG A 395 -10.43 42.69 -32.03
N PRO A 396 -9.21 43.08 -31.59
CA PRO A 396 -9.05 43.77 -30.32
C PRO A 396 -9.65 45.19 -30.39
N ARG A 397 -10.28 45.64 -29.29
CA ARG A 397 -10.78 47.01 -29.13
C ARG A 397 -9.65 48.04 -29.04
N TRP A 398 -8.51 47.64 -28.47
CA TRP A 398 -7.34 48.49 -28.29
C TRP A 398 -6.10 47.92 -28.96
N SER A 399 -5.25 48.79 -29.50
CA SER A 399 -4.04 48.39 -30.23
C SER A 399 -3.02 47.63 -29.38
N TRP A 400 -2.95 47.88 -28.07
CA TRP A 400 -2.04 47.19 -27.14
C TRP A 400 -2.44 45.75 -26.80
N LEU A 401 -3.68 45.35 -27.11
CA LEU A 401 -4.12 43.97 -26.86
C LEU A 401 -3.48 42.99 -27.86
N PRO A 402 -3.07 41.78 -27.42
CA PRO A 402 -2.49 40.78 -28.31
C PRO A 402 -3.53 40.23 -29.28
N ILE A 403 -3.21 40.24 -30.58
CA ILE A 403 -4.10 39.73 -31.65
C ILE A 403 -4.26 38.20 -31.63
N SER A 404 -3.28 37.47 -31.09
CA SER A 404 -3.27 36.00 -31.02
C SER A 404 -3.93 35.43 -29.76
N LEU A 405 -4.17 36.25 -28.71
CA LEU A 405 -4.67 35.75 -27.42
C LEU A 405 -5.97 34.92 -27.53
N PRO A 406 -6.99 35.32 -28.32
CA PRO A 406 -8.20 34.50 -28.45
C PRO A 406 -7.91 33.10 -28.98
N ALA A 407 -7.06 32.97 -30.01
CA ALA A 407 -6.69 31.69 -30.59
C ALA A 407 -5.84 30.83 -29.63
N GLN A 408 -4.93 31.45 -28.87
CA GLN A 408 -4.13 30.73 -27.86
C GLN A 408 -5.02 30.20 -26.73
N LEU A 409 -6.00 30.99 -26.28
CA LEU A 409 -6.93 30.60 -25.23
C LEU A 409 -7.91 29.53 -25.71
N GLU A 410 -8.42 29.64 -26.94
CA GLU A 410 -9.24 28.59 -27.57
C GLU A 410 -8.48 27.26 -27.63
N THR A 411 -7.23 27.30 -28.07
CA THR A 411 -6.34 26.13 -28.12
C THR A 411 -6.12 25.54 -26.73
N LEU A 412 -5.87 26.38 -25.71
CA LEU A 412 -5.72 25.93 -24.32
C LEU A 412 -6.98 25.24 -23.81
N VAL A 413 -8.16 25.84 -24.00
CA VAL A 413 -9.43 25.29 -23.53
C VAL A 413 -9.77 23.98 -24.24
N GLN A 414 -9.45 23.83 -25.52
CA GLN A 414 -9.59 22.56 -26.24
C GLN A 414 -8.71 21.45 -25.63
N TYR A 415 -7.46 21.76 -25.24
CA TYR A 415 -6.63 20.79 -24.53
C TYR A 415 -7.18 20.46 -23.14
N VAL A 416 -7.68 21.45 -22.39
CA VAL A 416 -8.31 21.23 -21.08
C VAL A 416 -9.52 20.31 -21.21
N PHE A 417 -10.38 20.53 -22.22
CA PHE A 417 -11.50 19.65 -22.52
C PHE A 417 -11.05 18.20 -22.80
N ALA A 418 -10.08 18.03 -23.70
CA ALA A 418 -9.58 16.71 -24.09
C ALA A 418 -8.92 15.97 -22.92
N PHE A 419 -8.06 16.64 -22.14
CA PHE A 419 -7.41 16.03 -20.99
C PHE A 419 -8.37 15.73 -19.85
N SER A 420 -9.29 16.62 -19.52
CA SER A 420 -10.27 16.34 -18.46
C SER A 420 -11.21 15.19 -18.84
N MET A 421 -11.61 15.05 -20.10
CA MET A 421 -12.30 13.85 -20.57
C MET A 421 -11.43 12.59 -20.45
N ALA A 422 -10.17 12.64 -20.88
CA ALA A 422 -9.25 11.52 -20.78
C ALA A 422 -9.00 11.10 -19.33
N PHE A 423 -8.77 12.05 -18.42
CA PHE A 423 -8.59 11.79 -16.99
C PHE A 423 -9.86 11.22 -16.36
N CYS A 424 -11.06 11.64 -16.79
CA CYS A 424 -12.32 11.10 -16.32
C CYS A 424 -12.51 9.63 -16.71
N VAL A 425 -12.20 9.26 -17.95
CA VAL A 425 -12.40 7.90 -18.47
C VAL A 425 -11.25 6.97 -18.08
N LEU A 426 -10.00 7.43 -18.13
CA LEU A 426 -8.85 6.58 -17.80
C LEU A 426 -8.76 6.31 -16.30
N ASN A 427 -8.88 7.34 -15.43
CA ASN A 427 -8.78 7.11 -13.98
C ASN A 427 -9.97 6.32 -13.42
N SER A 428 -11.10 6.24 -14.13
CA SER A 428 -12.23 5.39 -13.72
C SER A 428 -12.03 3.90 -14.05
N LEU A 429 -11.04 3.54 -14.88
CA LEU A 429 -10.74 2.15 -15.20
C LEU A 429 -10.19 1.39 -13.97
N PRO A 430 -10.55 0.11 -13.78
CA PRO A 430 -10.08 -0.72 -12.68
C PRO A 430 -8.64 -1.22 -12.90
N ALA A 431 -7.69 -0.30 -13.09
CA ALA A 431 -6.27 -0.60 -13.30
C ALA A 431 -5.41 -0.11 -12.12
N TYR A 432 -4.21 -0.70 -11.98
CA TYR A 432 -3.27 -0.32 -10.93
C TYR A 432 -2.90 1.16 -11.00
N HIS A 433 -2.81 1.80 -9.83
CA HIS A 433 -2.54 3.24 -9.66
C HIS A 433 -3.62 4.21 -10.14
N LEU A 434 -4.80 3.74 -10.56
CA LEU A 434 -5.94 4.58 -10.95
C LEU A 434 -7.05 4.54 -9.89
N ASP A 435 -7.95 5.52 -9.87
CA ASP A 435 -9.05 5.58 -8.90
C ASP A 435 -10.03 4.41 -9.04
N GLY A 436 -10.21 3.90 -10.26
CA GLY A 436 -11.18 2.85 -10.57
C GLY A 436 -10.94 1.54 -9.83
N ILE A 437 -9.69 1.15 -9.54
CA ILE A 437 -9.41 -0.07 -8.76
C ILE A 437 -9.81 0.11 -7.29
N HIS A 438 -9.65 1.32 -6.75
CA HIS A 438 -10.08 1.65 -5.39
C HIS A 438 -11.61 1.70 -5.30
N MET A 439 -12.28 2.23 -6.32
CA MET A 439 -13.73 2.22 -6.45
C MET A 439 -14.28 0.78 -6.49
N LEU A 440 -13.72 -0.08 -7.35
CA LEU A 440 -14.14 -1.48 -7.49
C LEU A 440 -13.94 -2.28 -6.19
N ARG A 441 -12.80 -2.11 -5.51
CA ARG A 441 -12.50 -2.80 -4.24
C ARG A 441 -13.47 -2.40 -3.13
N LEU A 442 -13.82 -1.13 -3.02
CA LEU A 442 -14.81 -0.67 -2.03
C LEU A 442 -16.20 -1.26 -2.32
N MET A 443 -16.57 -1.37 -3.60
CA MET A 443 -17.85 -1.94 -4.01
C MET A 443 -17.94 -3.46 -3.84
N SER A 444 -16.90 -4.21 -4.23
CA SER A 444 -16.86 -5.67 -4.07
C SER A 444 -16.86 -6.07 -2.60
N TRP A 445 -16.18 -5.28 -1.76
CA TRP A 445 -16.20 -5.42 -0.31
C TRP A 445 -17.61 -5.18 0.25
N THR A 446 -18.32 -4.12 -0.18
CA THR A 446 -19.71 -3.91 0.24
C THR A 446 -20.66 -5.02 -0.22
N TYR A 447 -20.54 -5.54 -1.44
CA TYR A 447 -21.44 -6.57 -1.96
C TYR A 447 -21.25 -7.92 -1.23
N SER A 448 -20.00 -8.27 -0.90
CA SER A 448 -19.68 -9.53 -0.21
C SER A 448 -19.95 -9.47 1.30
N VAL A 449 -19.88 -8.28 1.90
CA VAL A 449 -20.06 -8.05 3.34
C VAL A 449 -21.51 -7.67 3.71
N LEU A 450 -22.33 -7.16 2.78
CA LEU A 450 -23.71 -6.74 3.08
C LEU A 450 -24.76 -7.87 3.09
N ARG A 451 -24.50 -9.03 2.47
CA ARG A 451 -25.49 -10.13 2.42
C ARG A 451 -25.36 -11.19 3.52
N LEU A 452 -24.23 -11.27 4.22
CA LEU A 452 -23.92 -12.40 5.11
C LEU A 452 -23.24 -12.03 6.44
N ALA A 453 -23.07 -10.73 6.75
CA ALA A 453 -22.26 -10.33 7.88
C ALA A 453 -23.09 -10.15 9.16
N GLY A 454 -22.98 -11.15 10.03
CA GLY A 454 -23.59 -11.13 11.35
C GLY A 454 -22.87 -10.29 12.40
N LEU A 455 -23.52 -10.07 13.54
CA LEU A 455 -22.90 -9.49 14.75
C LEU A 455 -21.86 -10.49 15.29
N ILE A 456 -20.59 -10.11 15.39
CA ILE A 456 -19.57 -10.97 16.00
C ILE A 456 -19.39 -10.59 17.46
N TRP A 457 -19.57 -11.59 18.32
CA TRP A 457 -19.32 -11.55 19.75
C TRP A 457 -18.06 -12.35 20.08
N HIS A 458 -17.02 -11.71 20.60
CA HIS A 458 -15.88 -12.42 21.18
C HIS A 458 -15.86 -12.28 22.70
N PRO A 459 -16.46 -13.22 23.43
CA PRO A 459 -16.25 -13.33 24.86
C PRO A 459 -14.80 -13.74 25.18
N TYR A 460 -14.17 -12.91 26.01
CA TYR A 460 -12.81 -13.04 26.51
C TYR A 460 -12.81 -12.88 28.03
N SER A 461 -12.08 -13.74 28.75
CA SER A 461 -11.90 -13.62 30.20
C SER A 461 -10.67 -12.74 30.50
N ASN A 462 -10.91 -11.56 31.06
CA ASN A 462 -9.89 -10.58 31.47
C ASN A 462 -9.46 -10.75 32.96
N ASN A 463 -9.82 -11.87 33.62
CA ASN A 463 -9.55 -12.08 35.06
C ASN A 463 -8.07 -12.31 35.43
N LEU A 464 -7.13 -12.16 34.50
CA LEU A 464 -5.69 -12.38 34.75
C LEU A 464 -4.90 -11.14 35.21
N LYS A 465 -5.52 -9.97 35.44
CA LYS A 465 -4.78 -8.83 36.02
C LYS A 465 -4.56 -8.92 37.53
N HIS A 466 -5.01 -9.98 38.21
CA HIS A 466 -4.91 -10.04 39.67
C HIS A 466 -3.50 -10.35 40.22
N ASN A 467 -2.52 -10.70 39.38
CA ASN A 467 -1.14 -10.98 39.79
C ASN A 467 -0.10 -10.47 38.76
N ASN A 468 0.07 -9.17 38.52
CA ASN A 468 1.14 -8.64 37.63
C ASN A 468 1.24 -9.26 36.20
N ASP A 469 0.29 -10.10 35.78
CA ASP A 469 0.30 -10.84 34.52
C ASP A 469 -0.29 -9.95 33.42
N GLN A 470 0.51 -8.98 33.00
CA GLN A 470 0.19 -8.06 31.91
C GLN A 470 0.15 -8.76 30.53
N GLU A 471 0.41 -10.07 30.45
CA GLU A 471 0.63 -10.79 29.18
C GLU A 471 -0.02 -12.19 29.14
N CYS A 472 -1.37 -12.25 29.17
CA CYS A 472 -2.05 -13.42 28.61
C CYS A 472 -1.86 -13.40 27.08
N GLY A 473 -1.25 -14.44 26.48
CA GLY A 473 -1.00 -14.48 25.03
C GLY A 473 -2.25 -14.25 24.17
N ILE A 474 -3.44 -14.56 24.69
CA ILE A 474 -4.74 -14.33 24.03
C ILE A 474 -5.08 -12.84 23.96
N TYR A 475 -4.73 -12.05 24.99
CA TYR A 475 -4.87 -10.60 24.94
C TYR A 475 -4.13 -10.02 23.74
N THR A 476 -2.89 -10.50 23.49
CA THR A 476 -2.09 -10.10 22.33
C THR A 476 -2.76 -10.52 21.02
N VAL A 477 -3.32 -11.73 20.92
CA VAL A 477 -4.11 -12.15 19.73
C VAL A 477 -5.24 -11.21 19.47
N ILE A 478 -6.11 -11.00 20.45
CA ILE A 478 -7.32 -10.20 20.26
C ILE A 478 -6.91 -8.76 19.92
N LYS A 479 -6.00 -8.17 20.71
CA LYS A 479 -5.50 -6.80 20.49
C LYS A 479 -4.93 -6.61 19.08
N THR A 480 -4.12 -7.54 18.60
CA THR A 480 -3.48 -7.41 17.28
C THR A 480 -4.42 -7.79 16.13
N LYS A 481 -5.40 -8.66 16.34
CA LYS A 481 -6.42 -9.05 15.35
C LYS A 481 -7.52 -7.99 15.17
N VAL A 482 -7.78 -7.17 16.20
CA VAL A 482 -8.85 -6.17 16.20
C VAL A 482 -8.80 -5.24 14.98
N PRO A 483 -7.67 -4.63 14.58
CA PRO A 483 -7.62 -3.77 13.40
C PRO A 483 -8.19 -4.41 12.13
N VAL A 484 -7.79 -5.64 11.81
CA VAL A 484 -8.29 -6.34 10.61
C VAL A 484 -9.77 -6.73 10.76
N THR A 485 -10.21 -7.09 11.98
CA THR A 485 -11.61 -7.50 12.20
C THR A 485 -12.56 -6.31 12.22
N VAL A 486 -12.15 -5.17 12.78
CA VAL A 486 -12.92 -3.91 12.72
C VAL A 486 -12.93 -3.37 11.30
N GLN A 487 -11.83 -3.50 10.55
CA GLN A 487 -11.84 -3.17 9.13
C GLN A 487 -12.89 -4.00 8.38
N GLU A 488 -13.11 -5.26 8.78
CA GLU A 488 -14.07 -6.19 8.20
C GLU A 488 -15.54 -5.93 8.64
N TYR A 489 -15.78 -5.67 9.92
CA TYR A 489 -17.14 -5.62 10.50
C TYR A 489 -17.61 -4.22 10.92
N GLY A 490 -16.71 -3.25 11.05
CA GLY A 490 -17.01 -1.91 11.54
C GLY A 490 -17.61 -1.94 12.95
N ASP A 491 -18.67 -1.16 13.17
CA ASP A 491 -19.38 -1.08 14.46
C ASP A 491 -20.21 -2.33 14.81
N ARG A 492 -20.30 -3.33 13.91
CA ARG A 492 -20.99 -4.61 14.20
C ARG A 492 -20.14 -5.58 15.02
N TYR A 493 -18.87 -5.25 15.27
CA TYR A 493 -17.94 -6.07 16.02
C TYR A 493 -17.93 -5.72 17.50
N HIS A 494 -18.26 -6.68 18.35
CA HIS A 494 -18.30 -6.51 19.81
C HIS A 494 -17.40 -7.54 20.51
N LEU A 495 -16.57 -7.04 21.41
CA LEU A 495 -15.83 -7.88 22.36
C LEU A 495 -16.62 -7.92 23.67
N THR A 496 -16.64 -9.06 24.36
CA THR A 496 -17.22 -9.14 25.70
C THR A 496 -16.24 -9.71 26.70
N GLY A 497 -16.46 -9.41 27.97
CA GLY A 497 -15.60 -9.95 29.02
C GLY A 497 -15.94 -9.44 30.41
N PRO A 498 -15.17 -9.85 31.43
CA PRO A 498 -15.31 -9.33 32.77
C PRO A 498 -14.80 -7.88 32.86
N TRP A 499 -15.53 -7.07 33.63
CA TRP A 499 -15.16 -5.70 33.93
C TRP A 499 -14.13 -5.68 35.07
N ASN A 500 -12.87 -5.45 34.71
CA ASN A 500 -11.83 -5.16 35.68
C ASN A 500 -11.78 -3.66 36.00
N ARG A 501 -12.28 -3.26 37.18
CA ARG A 501 -12.34 -1.85 37.62
C ARG A 501 -10.97 -1.15 37.65
N PHE A 502 -9.88 -1.87 37.93
CA PHE A 502 -8.54 -1.29 38.02
C PHE A 502 -7.93 -0.94 36.66
N SER A 503 -8.30 -1.61 35.58
CA SER A 503 -7.70 -1.32 34.27
C SER A 503 -8.65 -0.72 33.26
N ALA A 504 -9.96 -1.00 33.38
CA ALA A 504 -10.95 -0.51 32.42
C ALA A 504 -10.98 1.02 32.35
N HIS A 505 -10.76 1.73 33.46
CA HIS A 505 -10.76 3.20 33.48
C HIS A 505 -9.64 3.86 32.67
N VAL A 506 -8.57 3.11 32.33
CA VAL A 506 -7.45 3.60 31.50
C VAL A 506 -7.58 3.10 30.06
N GLU A 507 -8.18 1.91 29.88
CA GLU A 507 -8.21 1.21 28.60
C GLU A 507 -9.52 1.40 27.83
N VAL A 508 -10.63 1.76 28.46
CA VAL A 508 -11.96 1.80 27.83
C VAL A 508 -12.56 3.20 27.93
N GLU A 509 -12.99 3.72 26.79
CA GLU A 509 -13.81 4.93 26.70
C GLU A 509 -15.28 4.53 26.78
N GLU A 510 -15.96 4.96 27.84
CA GLU A 510 -17.40 4.72 28.03
C GLU A 510 -18.22 5.54 27.05
N ILE A 511 -19.21 4.89 26.44
CA ILE A 511 -20.09 5.46 25.42
C ILE A 511 -21.48 4.84 25.55
N GLU A 512 -22.48 5.44 24.92
CA GLU A 512 -23.82 4.86 24.83
C GLU A 512 -23.95 3.87 23.65
N PRO A 513 -24.75 2.79 23.77
CA PRO A 513 -25.02 1.86 22.68
C PRO A 513 -25.81 2.53 21.55
N GLU A 514 -25.31 2.40 20.32
CA GLU A 514 -25.96 2.95 19.11
C GLU A 514 -27.01 1.99 18.52
N SER A 515 -26.86 0.68 18.76
CA SER A 515 -27.80 -0.34 18.29
C SER A 515 -28.94 -0.51 19.30
N PRO A 516 -30.21 -0.35 18.88
CA PRO A 516 -31.37 -0.54 19.76
C PRO A 516 -31.45 -1.95 20.36
N ALA A 517 -31.03 -2.97 19.61
CA ALA A 517 -31.02 -4.36 20.09
C ALA A 517 -30.03 -4.58 21.24
N ILE A 518 -28.84 -3.97 21.13
CA ILE A 518 -27.80 -4.02 22.18
C ILE A 518 -28.22 -3.19 23.38
N GLU A 519 -28.76 -2.00 23.17
CA GLU A 519 -29.29 -1.16 24.25
C GLU A 519 -30.38 -1.89 25.03
N ALA A 520 -31.34 -2.51 24.34
CA ALA A 520 -32.41 -3.29 24.96
C ALA A 520 -31.85 -4.46 25.78
N ALA A 521 -30.90 -5.21 25.23
CA ALA A 521 -30.30 -6.34 25.93
C ALA A 521 -29.51 -5.91 27.18
N ILE A 522 -28.72 -4.83 27.09
CA ILE A 522 -27.99 -4.26 28.24
C ILE A 522 -28.98 -3.78 29.30
N ARG A 523 -30.08 -3.11 28.89
CA ARG A 523 -31.11 -2.65 29.82
C ARG A 523 -31.75 -3.81 30.57
N THR A 524 -32.14 -4.89 29.91
CA THR A 524 -32.73 -6.08 30.54
C THR A 524 -31.80 -6.73 31.57
N ILE A 525 -30.49 -6.77 31.29
CA ILE A 525 -29.49 -7.27 32.24
C ILE A 525 -29.32 -6.30 33.42
N THR A 526 -29.30 -5.00 33.16
CA THR A 526 -29.10 -3.96 34.18
C THR A 526 -30.31 -3.81 35.11
N GLU A 527 -31.53 -4.00 34.62
CA GLU A 527 -32.78 -4.05 35.42
C GLU A 527 -32.75 -5.16 36.49
N GLN A 528 -31.90 -6.17 36.30
CA GLN A 528 -31.69 -7.27 37.24
C GLN A 528 -30.56 -6.99 38.24
N GLY A 529 -30.10 -5.73 38.33
CA GLY A 529 -29.08 -5.28 39.26
C GLY A 529 -27.64 -5.64 38.88
N ILE A 530 -27.41 -6.11 37.65
CA ILE A 530 -26.08 -6.47 37.14
C ILE A 530 -25.47 -5.24 36.45
N GLN A 531 -24.25 -4.86 36.84
CA GLN A 531 -23.59 -3.70 36.26
C GLN A 531 -22.87 -4.08 34.95
N VAL A 532 -23.05 -3.25 33.93
CA VAL A 532 -22.46 -3.44 32.59
C VAL A 532 -21.80 -2.14 32.16
N LEU A 533 -20.57 -2.23 31.65
CA LEU A 533 -19.84 -1.13 31.02
C LEU A 533 -19.85 -1.34 29.49
N TYR A 534 -20.48 -0.43 28.76
CA TYR A 534 -20.43 -0.37 27.30
C TYR A 534 -19.44 0.71 26.85
N GLY A 535 -18.57 0.39 25.90
CA GLY A 535 -17.44 1.27 25.60
C GLY A 535 -16.74 1.01 24.27
N ARG A 536 -15.69 1.78 24.01
CA ARG A 536 -14.65 1.51 23.01
C ARG A 536 -13.34 1.17 23.69
N TRP A 537 -12.70 0.08 23.27
CA TRP A 537 -11.36 -0.25 23.76
C TRP A 537 -10.30 0.63 23.07
N LEU A 538 -9.49 1.36 23.84
CA LEU A 538 -8.49 2.33 23.38
C LEU A 538 -7.22 1.67 22.81
N ILE A 539 -7.40 0.82 21.80
CA ILE A 539 -6.35 0.19 20.99
C ILE A 539 -6.55 0.57 19.52
N ASP A 540 -5.59 0.19 18.66
CA ASP A 540 -5.77 0.41 17.23
C ASP A 540 -6.99 -0.35 16.71
N GLY A 541 -7.81 0.31 15.89
CA GLY A 541 -9.14 -0.16 15.48
C GLY A 541 -10.30 0.29 16.38
N ALA A 542 -10.09 0.60 17.66
CA ALA A 542 -11.11 1.09 18.60
C ALA A 542 -12.47 0.30 18.60
N PRO A 543 -12.45 -1.03 18.86
CA PRO A 543 -13.62 -1.89 18.79
C PRO A 543 -14.60 -1.60 19.94
N ARG A 544 -15.89 -1.92 19.74
CA ARG A 544 -16.90 -1.87 20.82
C ARG A 544 -16.67 -2.99 21.83
N VAL A 545 -16.90 -2.71 23.10
CA VAL A 545 -16.79 -3.66 24.21
C VAL A 545 -18.07 -3.66 25.06
N VAL A 546 -18.47 -4.84 25.54
CA VAL A 546 -19.49 -5.02 26.60
C VAL A 546 -18.85 -5.76 27.76
N LEU A 547 -18.59 -5.06 28.86
CA LEU A 547 -17.89 -5.61 30.02
C LEU A 547 -18.85 -5.79 31.20
N PHE A 548 -18.91 -7.00 31.76
CA PHE A 548 -19.80 -7.34 32.86
C PHE A 548 -19.09 -7.27 34.21
N ASP A 549 -19.70 -6.62 35.20
CA ASP A 549 -19.26 -6.77 36.59
C ASP A 549 -19.72 -8.12 37.15
N ILE A 550 -18.84 -9.12 37.09
CA ILE A 550 -19.08 -10.47 37.63
C ILE A 550 -19.52 -10.41 39.11
N GLY A 551 -18.96 -9.48 39.90
CA GLY A 551 -19.30 -9.34 41.31
C GLY A 551 -20.76 -8.96 41.54
N SER A 552 -21.33 -8.14 40.66
CA SER A 552 -22.75 -7.75 40.71
C SER A 552 -23.72 -8.90 40.42
N ALA A 553 -23.26 -9.94 39.72
CA ALA A 553 -24.05 -11.14 39.39
C ALA A 553 -23.85 -12.31 40.36
N ALA A 554 -22.99 -12.17 41.38
CA ALA A 554 -22.61 -13.26 42.29
C ALA A 554 -23.81 -13.88 43.03
N TYR A 555 -24.88 -13.13 43.27
CA TYR A 555 -26.09 -13.64 43.92
C TYR A 555 -26.83 -14.73 43.12
N LYS A 556 -26.61 -14.81 41.80
CA LYS A 556 -27.18 -15.86 40.93
C LYS A 556 -26.29 -17.11 40.82
N LEU A 557 -25.10 -17.11 41.41
CA LEU A 557 -24.11 -18.17 41.20
C LEU A 557 -24.62 -19.56 41.60
N ASP A 558 -25.26 -19.71 42.77
CA ASP A 558 -25.74 -21.01 43.25
C ASP A 558 -26.86 -21.57 42.34
N GLU A 559 -27.74 -20.70 41.86
CA GLU A 559 -28.77 -21.05 40.88
C GLU A 559 -28.14 -21.56 39.57
N TRP A 560 -27.18 -20.79 39.02
CA TRP A 560 -26.52 -21.12 37.77
C TRP A 560 -25.62 -22.34 37.85
N LYS A 561 -25.00 -22.62 39.01
CA LYS A 561 -24.29 -23.89 39.24
C LYS A 561 -25.24 -25.09 39.19
N GLY A 562 -26.38 -24.99 39.85
CA GLY A 562 -27.41 -26.03 39.84
C GLY A 562 -27.98 -26.26 38.43
N ASP A 563 -28.21 -25.19 37.68
CA ASP A 563 -28.66 -25.26 36.29
C ASP A 563 -27.61 -25.89 35.38
N LEU A 564 -26.34 -25.48 35.49
CA LEU A 564 -25.26 -25.98 34.64
C LEU A 564 -25.04 -27.49 34.84
N TRP A 565 -25.13 -27.97 36.08
CA TRP A 565 -25.08 -29.39 36.38
C TRP A 565 -26.26 -30.14 35.73
N ARG A 566 -27.47 -29.60 35.84
CA ARG A 566 -28.68 -30.20 35.26
C ARG A 566 -28.66 -30.25 33.73
N VAL A 567 -28.15 -29.21 33.08
CA VAL A 567 -28.18 -29.06 31.61
C VAL A 567 -26.99 -29.74 30.93
N ALA A 568 -25.80 -29.69 31.53
CA ALA A 568 -24.56 -30.12 30.91
C ALA A 568 -23.75 -31.14 31.72
N GLY A 569 -24.14 -31.46 32.96
CA GLY A 569 -23.41 -32.42 33.80
C GLY A 569 -22.01 -31.94 34.23
N ILE A 570 -21.78 -30.62 34.24
CA ILE A 570 -20.47 -30.04 34.57
C ILE A 570 -20.40 -29.77 36.08
N PRO A 571 -19.48 -30.42 36.82
CA PRO A 571 -19.31 -30.15 38.25
C PRO A 571 -18.65 -28.78 38.47
N SER A 572 -18.94 -28.13 39.61
CA SER A 572 -18.39 -26.81 39.95
C SER A 572 -18.07 -26.68 41.45
N PRO A 573 -16.85 -27.07 41.87
CA PRO A 573 -16.43 -26.97 43.26
C PRO A 573 -16.59 -25.55 43.83
N PRO A 574 -17.10 -25.36 45.05
CA PRO A 574 -17.40 -24.04 45.59
C PRO A 574 -16.17 -23.15 45.75
N HIS A 575 -15.01 -23.75 46.04
CA HIS A 575 -13.76 -23.05 46.32
C HIS A 575 -12.98 -22.59 45.08
N ASP A 576 -13.36 -23.01 43.87
CA ASP A 576 -12.67 -22.61 42.63
C ASP A 576 -13.27 -21.32 42.06
N ILE A 577 -12.66 -20.19 42.42
CA ILE A 577 -13.10 -18.85 42.00
C ILE A 577 -13.06 -18.71 40.47
N GLU A 578 -12.02 -19.23 39.79
CA GLU A 578 -11.89 -19.09 38.34
C GLU A 578 -13.03 -19.82 37.60
N THR A 579 -13.42 -20.99 38.10
CA THR A 579 -14.59 -21.71 37.58
C THR A 579 -15.88 -20.95 37.88
N ASN A 580 -16.02 -20.39 39.09
CA ASN A 580 -17.20 -19.59 39.45
C ASN A 580 -17.36 -18.36 38.55
N ASP A 581 -16.26 -17.65 38.29
CA ASP A 581 -16.24 -16.48 37.41
C ASP A 581 -16.57 -16.88 35.96
N ALA A 582 -16.01 -17.99 35.46
CA ALA A 582 -16.33 -18.52 34.14
C ALA A 582 -17.82 -18.89 34.01
N ILE A 583 -18.44 -19.43 35.07
CA ILE A 583 -19.88 -19.73 35.10
C ILE A 583 -20.67 -18.43 34.98
N ILE A 584 -20.41 -17.45 35.84
CA ILE A 584 -21.12 -16.16 35.81
C ILE A 584 -20.97 -15.50 34.44
N LEU A 585 -19.74 -15.42 33.92
CA LEU A 585 -19.48 -14.84 32.60
C LEU A 585 -20.18 -15.60 31.48
N GLY A 586 -20.18 -16.94 31.51
CA GLY A 586 -20.85 -17.77 30.52
C GLY A 586 -22.37 -17.55 30.49
N TYR A 587 -23.01 -17.48 31.66
CA TYR A 587 -24.45 -17.20 31.78
C TYR A 587 -24.79 -15.79 31.32
N LEU A 588 -23.99 -14.78 31.66
CA LEU A 588 -24.19 -13.40 31.21
C LEU A 588 -24.01 -13.25 29.70
N ASN A 589 -23.00 -13.89 29.11
CA ASN A 589 -22.81 -13.90 27.66
C ASN A 589 -23.98 -14.58 26.94
N ALA A 590 -24.42 -15.75 27.42
CA ALA A 590 -25.55 -16.45 26.83
C ALA A 590 -26.86 -15.65 26.94
N TRP A 591 -27.06 -14.94 28.06
CA TRP A 591 -28.22 -14.06 28.25
C TRP A 591 -28.17 -12.84 27.32
N LEU A 592 -27.02 -12.19 27.20
CA LEU A 592 -26.84 -11.07 26.27
C LEU A 592 -27.10 -11.51 24.82
N LEU A 593 -26.55 -12.65 24.40
CA LEU A 593 -26.78 -13.20 23.06
C LEU A 593 -28.24 -13.55 22.81
N ASP A 594 -28.93 -14.13 23.79
CA ASP A 594 -30.36 -14.47 23.71
C ASP A 594 -31.23 -13.21 23.54
N GLU A 595 -30.97 -12.16 24.33
CA GLU A 595 -31.71 -10.89 24.19
C GLU A 595 -31.40 -10.16 22.89
N VAL A 596 -30.16 -10.23 22.39
CA VAL A 596 -29.81 -9.65 21.08
C VAL A 596 -30.49 -10.42 19.96
N ALA A 597 -30.49 -11.76 20.00
CA ALA A 597 -31.16 -12.60 19.00
C ALA A 597 -32.68 -12.39 18.94
N LYS A 598 -33.32 -12.05 20.08
CA LYS A 598 -34.75 -11.70 20.10
C LYS A 598 -35.05 -10.32 19.49
N ASN A 599 -34.12 -9.37 19.63
CA ASN A 599 -34.34 -7.97 19.27
C ASN A 599 -33.77 -7.59 17.89
N ASP A 600 -32.76 -8.31 17.38
CA ASP A 600 -32.18 -8.13 16.05
C ASP A 600 -32.66 -9.25 15.12
N THR A 601 -33.63 -8.93 14.27
CA THR A 601 -34.20 -9.86 13.28
C THR A 601 -33.64 -9.65 11.87
N GLU A 602 -32.73 -8.69 11.70
CA GLU A 602 -32.16 -8.34 10.39
C GLU A 602 -30.85 -9.08 10.12
N HIS A 603 -30.08 -9.39 11.17
CA HIS A 603 -28.75 -9.95 11.04
C HIS A 603 -28.64 -11.36 11.64
N ALA A 604 -27.90 -12.25 10.96
CA ALA A 604 -27.39 -13.45 11.61
C ALA A 604 -26.44 -13.06 12.77
N ILE A 605 -26.28 -13.90 13.78
CA ILE A 605 -25.37 -13.63 14.91
C ILE A 605 -24.28 -14.69 14.93
N ILE A 606 -23.03 -14.27 15.10
CA ILE A 606 -21.87 -15.16 15.24
C ILE A 606 -21.24 -14.94 16.62
N ALA A 607 -21.18 -15.98 17.44
CA ALA A 607 -20.49 -15.93 18.73
C ALA A 607 -19.22 -16.79 18.68
N GLN A 608 -18.05 -16.14 18.77
CA GLN A 608 -16.75 -16.79 18.77
C GLN A 608 -16.10 -16.75 20.15
N PHE A 609 -16.14 -17.89 20.84
CA PHE A 609 -15.61 -18.07 22.18
C PHE A 609 -14.13 -18.47 22.14
N HIS A 610 -13.31 -17.80 22.94
CA HIS A 610 -11.89 -18.13 23.10
C HIS A 610 -11.63 -18.73 24.49
N GLU A 611 -11.04 -19.92 24.49
CA GLU A 611 -10.70 -20.69 25.70
C GLU A 611 -11.85 -21.14 26.60
N TRP A 612 -11.55 -22.15 27.43
CA TRP A 612 -12.52 -22.79 28.31
C TRP A 612 -13.18 -21.81 29.29
N GLN A 613 -12.51 -20.73 29.72
CA GLN A 613 -13.12 -19.73 30.61
C GLN A 613 -14.32 -19.01 29.98
N ALA A 614 -14.34 -18.86 28.65
CA ALA A 614 -15.51 -18.33 27.93
C ALA A 614 -16.45 -19.46 27.46
N GLY A 615 -16.01 -20.71 27.51
CA GLY A 615 -16.68 -21.86 26.89
C GLY A 615 -18.08 -22.19 27.44
N ILE A 616 -18.41 -21.78 28.66
CA ILE A 616 -19.75 -22.01 29.24
C ILE A 616 -20.83 -21.31 28.43
N GLY A 617 -20.56 -20.12 27.89
CA GLY A 617 -21.50 -19.43 27.01
C GLY A 617 -21.83 -20.26 25.76
N ALA A 618 -20.82 -20.88 25.15
CA ALA A 618 -21.01 -21.76 23.99
C ALA A 618 -21.88 -22.99 24.31
N VAL A 619 -21.65 -23.60 25.48
CA VAL A 619 -22.47 -24.73 25.96
C VAL A 619 -23.92 -24.31 26.11
N LEU A 620 -24.18 -23.16 26.73
CA LEU A 620 -25.53 -22.65 26.95
C LEU A 620 -26.23 -22.26 25.64
N CYS A 621 -25.54 -21.63 24.70
CA CYS A 621 -26.07 -21.31 23.36
C CYS A 621 -26.64 -22.58 22.68
N ASN A 622 -25.87 -23.66 22.69
CA ASN A 622 -26.28 -24.92 22.07
C ASN A 622 -27.42 -25.63 22.82
N LYS A 623 -27.34 -25.68 24.16
CA LYS A 623 -28.31 -26.38 24.99
C LYS A 623 -29.67 -25.68 25.04
N ARG A 624 -29.67 -24.35 24.95
CA ARG A 624 -30.88 -23.52 24.88
C ARG A 624 -31.38 -23.29 23.45
N LYS A 625 -30.64 -23.76 22.44
CA LYS A 625 -30.97 -23.59 21.01
C LYS A 625 -31.17 -22.12 20.64
N LEU A 626 -30.23 -21.28 21.07
CA LEU A 626 -30.20 -19.88 20.69
C LEU A 626 -29.95 -19.75 19.19
N ASP A 627 -30.56 -18.74 18.57
CA ASP A 627 -30.41 -18.46 17.14
C ASP A 627 -29.09 -17.71 16.86
N VAL A 628 -27.97 -18.42 17.05
CA VAL A 628 -26.61 -17.88 16.97
C VAL A 628 -25.66 -18.95 16.42
N ALA A 629 -24.86 -18.61 15.41
CA ALA A 629 -23.79 -19.46 14.91
C ALA A 629 -22.57 -19.40 15.86
N THR A 630 -22.07 -20.55 16.29
CA THR A 630 -21.07 -20.63 17.36
C THR A 630 -19.72 -21.17 16.91
N ILE A 631 -18.64 -20.53 17.37
CA ILE A 631 -17.26 -20.97 17.15
C ILE A 631 -16.56 -21.08 18.50
N PHE A 632 -15.82 -22.17 18.73
CA PHE A 632 -14.91 -22.30 19.86
C PHE A 632 -13.48 -22.42 19.36
N THR A 633 -12.59 -21.56 19.85
CA THR A 633 -11.15 -21.65 19.58
C THR A 633 -10.41 -21.91 20.89
N THR A 634 -9.81 -23.10 21.02
CA THR A 634 -8.85 -23.39 22.09
C THR A 634 -7.44 -23.05 21.62
N HIS A 635 -6.74 -22.22 22.37
CA HIS A 635 -5.34 -21.86 22.14
C HIS A 635 -4.39 -22.87 22.75
N ALA A 636 -4.80 -23.60 23.79
CA ALA A 636 -4.07 -24.72 24.39
C ALA A 636 -5.07 -25.64 25.09
N THR A 637 -4.81 -26.97 25.15
CA THR A 637 -5.65 -27.81 26.01
C THR A 637 -5.16 -27.76 27.45
N LEU A 638 -6.10 -27.77 28.40
CA LEU A 638 -5.78 -27.83 29.83
C LEU A 638 -4.87 -29.03 30.12
N LEU A 639 -5.31 -30.23 29.74
CA LEU A 639 -4.58 -31.47 30.03
C LEU A 639 -3.17 -31.46 29.43
N GLY A 640 -2.98 -30.95 28.21
CA GLY A 640 -1.65 -30.92 27.60
C GLY A 640 -0.67 -30.06 28.37
N ARG A 641 -1.09 -28.88 28.83
CA ARG A 641 -0.22 -28.01 29.65
C ARG A 641 0.22 -28.69 30.95
N TYR A 642 -0.70 -29.38 31.63
CA TYR A 642 -0.38 -30.09 32.87
C TYR A 642 0.42 -31.38 32.67
N LEU A 643 0.15 -32.14 31.60
CA LEU A 643 0.88 -33.38 31.29
C LEU A 643 2.32 -33.09 30.90
N CYS A 644 2.56 -32.05 30.10
CA CYS A 644 3.89 -31.63 29.70
C CYS A 644 4.74 -31.11 30.88
N ALA A 645 4.10 -30.48 31.87
CA ALA A 645 4.78 -30.11 33.11
C ALA A 645 5.21 -31.33 33.95
N GLY A 646 4.53 -32.49 33.80
CA GLY A 646 4.64 -33.67 34.66
C GLY A 646 5.77 -34.68 34.36
N ASN A 647 6.80 -34.32 33.59
CA ASN A 647 7.87 -35.25 33.16
C ASN A 647 7.35 -36.54 32.48
N VAL A 648 6.28 -36.43 31.71
CA VAL A 648 5.70 -37.54 30.95
C VAL A 648 6.08 -37.40 29.48
N ASP A 649 6.34 -38.52 28.81
CA ASP A 649 6.42 -38.55 27.35
C ASP A 649 5.03 -38.30 26.75
N PHE A 650 4.74 -37.04 26.50
CA PHE A 650 3.40 -36.56 26.14
C PHE A 650 3.00 -36.92 24.72
N TYR A 651 3.73 -36.44 23.72
CA TYR A 651 3.31 -36.53 22.31
C TYR A 651 3.29 -37.97 21.76
N ASN A 652 4.14 -38.86 22.29
CA ASN A 652 4.15 -40.27 21.87
C ASN A 652 3.02 -41.09 22.49
N ASN A 653 2.49 -40.67 23.66
CA ASN A 653 1.48 -41.42 24.41
C ASN A 653 0.09 -40.78 24.40
N LEU A 654 -0.13 -39.74 23.57
CA LEU A 654 -1.41 -39.00 23.49
C LEU A 654 -2.66 -39.90 23.37
N ARG A 655 -2.55 -41.01 22.64
CA ARG A 655 -3.66 -41.96 22.42
C ARG A 655 -4.01 -42.80 23.65
N HIS A 656 -3.08 -42.95 24.58
CA HIS A 656 -3.17 -43.89 25.71
C HIS A 656 -3.58 -43.22 27.02
N PHE A 657 -3.65 -41.88 27.07
CA PHE A 657 -4.08 -41.19 28.28
C PHE A 657 -5.58 -41.39 28.56
N ASN A 658 -5.86 -41.83 29.79
CA ASN A 658 -7.19 -41.75 30.37
C ASN A 658 -7.44 -40.30 30.86
N VAL A 659 -8.11 -39.52 30.02
CA VAL A 659 -8.32 -38.07 30.22
C VAL A 659 -9.04 -37.74 31.52
N ASP A 660 -10.02 -38.55 31.93
CA ASP A 660 -10.83 -38.31 33.12
C ASP A 660 -10.01 -38.59 34.39
N GLU A 661 -9.23 -39.68 34.38
CA GLU A 661 -8.31 -40.02 35.47
C GLU A 661 -7.18 -38.99 35.60
N GLU A 662 -6.56 -38.58 34.49
CA GLU A 662 -5.48 -37.60 34.50
C GLU A 662 -5.97 -36.20 34.95
N ALA A 663 -7.19 -35.80 34.57
CA ALA A 663 -7.80 -34.57 35.05
C ALA A 663 -8.19 -34.67 36.54
N GLY A 664 -8.68 -35.83 36.98
CA GLY A 664 -9.01 -36.12 38.37
C GLY A 664 -7.79 -36.07 39.30
N LYS A 665 -6.69 -36.75 38.92
CA LYS A 665 -5.41 -36.74 39.66
C LYS A 665 -4.86 -35.34 39.92
N ARG A 666 -5.15 -34.40 39.01
CA ARG A 666 -4.66 -33.01 39.06
C ARG A 666 -5.68 -32.04 39.65
N GLY A 667 -6.88 -32.51 40.02
CA GLY A 667 -7.94 -31.67 40.57
C GLY A 667 -8.51 -30.66 39.57
N ILE A 668 -8.41 -30.93 38.26
CA ILE A 668 -8.88 -30.04 37.18
C ILE A 668 -10.05 -30.63 36.39
N TYR A 669 -10.64 -31.72 36.88
CA TYR A 669 -11.71 -32.45 36.17
C TYR A 669 -12.88 -31.54 35.78
N HIS A 670 -13.34 -30.66 36.68
CA HIS A 670 -14.42 -29.70 36.38
C HIS A 670 -14.06 -28.71 35.28
N ARG A 671 -12.82 -28.21 35.25
CA ARG A 671 -12.33 -27.30 34.19
C ARG A 671 -12.20 -28.02 32.85
N TYR A 672 -11.68 -29.24 32.86
CA TYR A 672 -11.62 -30.11 31.69
C TYR A 672 -13.01 -30.42 31.12
N CYS A 673 -14.01 -30.68 31.99
CA CYS A 673 -15.39 -30.86 31.56
C CYS A 673 -15.94 -29.62 30.83
N ILE A 674 -15.60 -28.41 31.27
CA ILE A 674 -15.99 -27.16 30.58
C ILE A 674 -15.34 -27.09 29.19
N GLU A 675 -14.02 -27.29 29.11
CA GLU A 675 -13.26 -27.25 27.86
C GLU A 675 -13.78 -28.26 26.84
N ARG A 676 -14.01 -29.50 27.28
CA ARG A 676 -14.56 -30.56 26.45
C ARG A 676 -16.01 -30.28 26.06
N ALA A 677 -16.86 -29.81 26.99
CA ALA A 677 -18.24 -29.48 26.68
C ALA A 677 -18.33 -28.35 25.65
N ALA A 678 -17.57 -27.27 25.81
CA ALA A 678 -17.51 -26.16 24.87
C ALA A 678 -17.08 -26.63 23.48
N THR A 679 -16.05 -27.49 23.43
CA THR A 679 -15.56 -28.11 22.19
C THR A 679 -16.65 -28.91 21.47
N HIS A 680 -17.50 -29.66 22.17
CA HIS A 680 -18.55 -30.48 21.56
C HIS A 680 -19.86 -29.72 21.30
N CYS A 681 -20.07 -28.57 21.94
CA CYS A 681 -21.32 -27.80 21.82
C CYS A 681 -21.30 -26.72 20.74
N VAL A 682 -20.19 -26.46 20.04
CA VAL A 682 -20.14 -25.44 18.97
C VAL A 682 -20.34 -25.99 17.57
N ASP A 683 -20.81 -25.14 16.67
CA ASP A 683 -20.92 -25.45 15.25
C ASP A 683 -19.55 -25.67 14.63
N VAL A 684 -18.58 -24.81 14.95
CA VAL A 684 -17.20 -24.89 14.44
C VAL A 684 -16.19 -24.88 15.59
N PHE A 685 -15.35 -25.91 15.64
CA PHE A 685 -14.27 -26.04 16.61
C PHE A 685 -12.91 -25.81 15.93
N THR A 686 -12.09 -24.92 16.49
CA THR A 686 -10.79 -24.55 15.94
C THR A 686 -9.68 -24.57 16.99
N THR A 687 -8.44 -24.72 16.53
CA THR A 687 -7.23 -24.57 17.35
C THR A 687 -6.26 -23.60 16.66
N VAL A 688 -5.15 -23.24 17.31
CA VAL A 688 -4.20 -22.26 16.76
C VAL A 688 -3.03 -22.87 15.98
N SER A 689 -2.85 -24.20 16.01
CA SER A 689 -1.81 -24.87 15.25
C SER A 689 -2.15 -26.34 14.97
N ASN A 690 -1.47 -26.94 13.98
CA ASN A 690 -1.63 -28.36 13.65
C ASN A 690 -1.24 -29.28 14.82
N ILE A 691 -0.23 -28.91 15.63
CA ILE A 691 0.18 -29.72 16.79
C ILE A 691 -0.86 -29.68 17.91
N THR A 692 -1.45 -28.51 18.18
CA THR A 692 -2.57 -28.37 19.11
C THR A 692 -3.83 -29.07 18.58
N ALA A 693 -4.03 -29.10 17.26
CA ALA A 693 -5.13 -29.83 16.67
C ALA A 693 -5.03 -31.34 16.89
N TYR A 694 -3.82 -31.90 16.72
CA TYR A 694 -3.51 -33.29 17.01
C TYR A 694 -3.76 -33.63 18.49
N GLU A 695 -3.32 -32.75 19.40
CA GLU A 695 -3.59 -32.88 20.83
C GLU A 695 -5.10 -32.86 21.16
N ALA A 696 -5.83 -31.89 20.62
CA ALA A 696 -7.26 -31.71 20.87
C ALA A 696 -8.09 -32.92 20.39
N GLU A 697 -7.71 -33.55 19.28
CA GLU A 697 -8.37 -34.76 18.78
C GLU A 697 -8.38 -35.88 19.83
N PHE A 698 -7.25 -36.09 20.53
CA PHE A 698 -7.13 -37.15 21.54
C PHE A 698 -7.54 -36.72 22.94
N LEU A 699 -7.29 -35.48 23.35
CA LEU A 699 -7.61 -35.02 24.71
C LEU A 699 -9.05 -34.51 24.84
N LEU A 700 -9.55 -33.78 23.85
CA LEU A 700 -10.92 -33.23 23.84
C LEU A 700 -11.91 -34.11 23.06
N LYS A 701 -11.43 -35.18 22.43
CA LYS A 701 -12.25 -36.19 21.73
C LYS A 701 -13.09 -35.60 20.58
N ARG A 702 -12.63 -34.49 19.98
CA ARG A 702 -13.19 -33.90 18.76
C ARG A 702 -12.03 -33.39 17.92
N LYS A 703 -11.98 -33.83 16.67
CA LYS A 703 -11.03 -33.27 15.69
C LYS A 703 -11.45 -31.83 15.35
N PRO A 704 -10.53 -30.84 15.39
CA PRO A 704 -10.86 -29.49 14.95
C PRO A 704 -11.27 -29.44 13.48
N ASP A 705 -12.20 -28.54 13.19
CA ASP A 705 -12.66 -28.22 11.83
C ASP A 705 -11.60 -27.43 11.03
N GLY A 706 -10.70 -26.75 11.74
CA GLY A 706 -9.67 -25.90 11.16
C GLY A 706 -8.62 -25.43 12.15
N VAL A 707 -7.56 -24.85 11.61
CA VAL A 707 -6.52 -24.16 12.35
C VAL A 707 -6.60 -22.66 12.07
N LEU A 708 -6.51 -21.85 13.12
CA LEU A 708 -6.49 -20.39 13.10
C LEU A 708 -5.12 -19.90 13.61
N PRO A 709 -4.08 -19.86 12.76
CA PRO A 709 -2.76 -19.40 13.17
C PRO A 709 -2.80 -17.96 13.67
N ASN A 710 -2.02 -17.65 14.70
CA ASN A 710 -2.02 -16.30 15.25
C ASN A 710 -1.12 -15.37 14.43
N GLY A 711 -1.70 -14.33 13.84
CA GLY A 711 -0.96 -13.28 13.15
C GLY A 711 -0.40 -12.21 14.09
N LEU A 712 0.37 -11.30 13.49
CA LEU A 712 0.84 -10.06 14.10
C LEU A 712 0.54 -8.88 13.16
N ASN A 713 0.52 -7.66 13.69
CA ASN A 713 0.43 -6.46 12.86
C ASN A 713 1.83 -6.06 12.40
N VAL A 714 2.15 -6.27 11.12
CA VAL A 714 3.46 -5.94 10.58
C VAL A 714 3.48 -4.46 10.17
N VAL A 715 4.25 -3.66 10.92
CA VAL A 715 4.53 -2.28 10.54
C VAL A 715 5.63 -2.29 9.48
N LYS A 716 5.24 -2.11 8.21
CA LYS A 716 6.22 -1.97 7.12
C LYS A 716 6.88 -0.59 7.17
N PHE A 717 8.20 -0.57 7.17
CA PHE A 717 8.98 0.66 7.00
C PHE A 717 8.92 1.12 5.54
N SER A 718 8.93 2.44 5.31
CA SER A 718 9.00 2.99 3.94
C SER A 718 10.32 2.64 3.24
N ALA A 719 11.38 2.39 4.02
CA ALA A 719 12.67 1.91 3.56
C ALA A 719 12.99 0.51 4.10
N THR A 720 13.17 -0.48 3.22
CA THR A 720 13.45 -1.87 3.58
C THR A 720 14.74 -2.09 4.36
N HIS A 721 15.68 -1.13 4.39
CA HIS A 721 16.93 -1.24 5.14
C HIS A 721 16.86 -0.59 6.53
N GLU A 722 15.75 0.05 6.88
CA GLU A 722 15.60 0.76 8.15
C GLU A 722 15.70 -0.19 9.36
N PHE A 723 15.14 -1.40 9.26
CA PHE A 723 15.23 -2.39 10.34
C PHE A 723 16.69 -2.84 10.62
N GLN A 724 17.58 -2.78 9.62
CA GLN A 724 19.01 -3.06 9.81
C GLN A 724 19.71 -1.94 10.57
N ASN A 725 19.32 -0.68 10.33
CA ASN A 725 19.81 0.45 11.10
C ASN A 725 19.35 0.35 12.55
N LEU A 726 18.07 0.01 12.78
CA LEU A 726 17.53 -0.21 14.12
C LEU A 726 18.23 -1.35 14.85
N HIS A 727 18.60 -2.44 14.17
CA HIS A 727 19.45 -3.48 14.75
C HIS A 727 20.77 -2.91 15.27
N GLN A 728 21.47 -2.08 14.48
CA GLN A 728 22.74 -1.49 14.91
C GLN A 728 22.58 -0.57 16.13
N VAL A 729 21.56 0.29 16.13
CA VAL A 729 21.27 1.19 17.26
C VAL A 729 20.94 0.41 18.53
N ALA A 730 20.06 -0.58 18.45
CA ALA A 730 19.70 -1.40 19.59
C ALA A 730 20.86 -2.29 20.07
N LYS A 731 21.64 -2.85 19.14
CA LYS A 731 22.84 -3.64 19.45
C LYS A 731 23.85 -2.81 20.25
N GLU A 732 24.04 -1.53 19.93
CA GLU A 732 24.98 -0.69 20.69
C GLU A 732 24.52 -0.45 22.13
N ARG A 733 23.21 -0.36 22.37
CA ARG A 733 22.65 -0.28 23.73
C ARG A 733 22.88 -1.57 24.51
N ILE A 734 22.76 -2.74 23.86
CA ILE A 734 23.13 -4.02 24.45
C ILE A 734 24.65 -4.08 24.71
N ASN A 735 25.49 -3.60 23.78
CA ASN A 735 26.95 -3.52 23.97
C ASN A 735 27.30 -2.69 25.22
N HIS A 736 26.65 -1.54 25.43
CA HIS A 736 26.84 -0.73 26.62
C HIS A 736 26.50 -1.52 27.89
N PHE A 737 25.36 -2.20 27.93
CA PHE A 737 25.01 -3.07 29.05
C PHE A 737 26.10 -4.15 29.28
N VAL A 738 26.55 -4.85 28.24
CA VAL A 738 27.56 -5.91 28.35
C VAL A 738 28.90 -5.37 28.84
N ARG A 739 29.35 -4.19 28.37
CA ARG A 739 30.57 -3.53 28.90
C ARG A 739 30.45 -3.28 30.41
N GLY A 740 29.28 -2.80 30.87
CA GLY A 740 28.99 -2.58 32.28
C GLY A 740 28.89 -3.86 33.09
N HIS A 741 28.30 -4.92 32.55
CA HIS A 741 28.12 -6.21 33.24
C HIS A 741 29.43 -6.99 33.39
N PHE A 742 30.28 -6.93 32.36
CA PHE A 742 31.58 -7.59 32.30
C PHE A 742 32.74 -6.68 32.69
N TYR A 743 32.51 -5.59 33.44
CA TYR A 743 33.59 -4.73 33.91
C TYR A 743 34.67 -5.53 34.67
N GLY A 744 35.94 -5.19 34.44
CA GLY A 744 37.09 -5.94 34.96
C GLY A 744 37.43 -7.24 34.20
N HIS A 745 36.46 -7.82 33.49
CA HIS A 745 36.60 -9.07 32.70
C HIS A 745 36.25 -8.89 31.22
N TYR A 746 36.22 -7.64 30.75
CA TYR A 746 35.93 -7.32 29.35
C TYR A 746 37.16 -7.61 28.49
N ASN A 747 37.37 -8.90 28.18
CA ASN A 747 38.54 -9.45 27.50
C ASN A 747 38.24 -10.00 26.08
N PHE A 748 37.07 -9.69 25.54
CA PHE A 748 36.59 -10.18 24.25
C PHE A 748 36.16 -9.02 23.33
N ASP A 749 36.20 -9.26 22.01
CA ASP A 749 35.90 -8.26 20.98
C ASP A 749 34.39 -8.16 20.72
N MET A 750 33.82 -6.96 20.91
CA MET A 750 32.39 -6.68 20.68
C MET A 750 31.97 -6.82 19.21
N GLU A 751 32.88 -6.59 18.24
CA GLU A 751 32.58 -6.78 16.82
C GLU A 751 32.43 -8.28 16.47
N LYS A 752 33.08 -9.15 17.24
CA LYS A 752 32.99 -10.61 17.14
C LYS A 752 32.09 -11.24 18.20
N THR A 753 31.29 -10.42 18.89
CA THR A 753 30.32 -10.88 19.88
C THR A 753 28.94 -11.03 19.26
N LEU A 754 28.31 -12.18 19.49
CA LEU A 754 26.94 -12.51 19.10
C LEU A 754 26.05 -12.56 20.33
N TYR A 755 24.79 -12.16 20.16
CA TYR A 755 23.78 -12.11 21.21
C TYR A 755 22.70 -13.12 20.92
N PHE A 756 22.64 -14.16 21.73
CA PHE A 756 21.58 -15.16 21.69
C PHE A 756 20.63 -14.89 22.84
N PHE A 757 19.35 -15.18 22.68
CA PHE A 757 18.41 -15.03 23.78
C PHE A 757 17.29 -16.06 23.74
N THR A 758 16.81 -16.40 24.92
CA THR A 758 15.50 -17.01 25.10
C THR A 758 14.64 -16.09 25.97
N ALA A 759 13.34 -16.04 25.71
CA ALA A 759 12.42 -15.16 26.41
C ALA A 759 11.02 -15.76 26.53
N GLY A 760 10.33 -15.42 27.62
CA GLY A 760 8.92 -15.75 27.81
C GLY A 760 8.57 -15.99 29.27
N ARG A 761 7.38 -16.58 29.49
CA ARG A 761 6.96 -17.01 30.83
C ARG A 761 7.98 -17.97 31.44
N TYR A 762 8.14 -17.91 32.76
CA TYR A 762 9.07 -18.77 33.48
C TYR A 762 8.53 -20.21 33.60
N GLU A 763 8.55 -20.94 32.49
CA GLU A 763 8.20 -22.37 32.40
C GLU A 763 9.45 -23.16 31.97
N TYR A 764 10.30 -23.50 32.93
CA TYR A 764 11.66 -24.07 32.72
C TYR A 764 11.75 -25.16 31.64
N ARG A 765 10.83 -26.14 31.67
CA ARG A 765 10.80 -27.27 30.70
C ARG A 765 9.96 -26.98 29.47
N ASN A 766 8.76 -26.41 29.62
CA ASN A 766 7.86 -26.17 28.49
C ASN A 766 8.48 -25.20 27.47
N LYS A 767 9.16 -24.15 27.95
CA LYS A 767 9.91 -23.21 27.12
C LYS A 767 11.31 -23.70 26.71
N GLY A 768 11.71 -24.87 27.19
CA GLY A 768 12.99 -25.49 26.82
C GLY A 768 14.21 -24.76 27.37
N ILE A 769 14.09 -24.04 28.49
CA ILE A 769 15.23 -23.31 29.09
C ILE A 769 16.31 -24.30 29.56
N ASP A 770 15.90 -25.47 30.03
CA ASP A 770 16.76 -26.62 30.33
C ASP A 770 17.64 -27.01 29.13
N MET A 771 17.01 -27.26 27.98
CA MET A 771 17.67 -27.63 26.74
C MET A 771 18.53 -26.50 26.18
N TYR A 772 18.10 -25.25 26.33
CA TYR A 772 18.90 -24.09 25.93
C TYR A 772 20.22 -24.03 26.70
N ILE A 773 20.18 -24.11 28.03
CA ILE A 773 21.38 -24.03 28.88
C ILE A 773 22.35 -25.18 28.58
N GLU A 774 21.85 -26.41 28.46
CA GLU A 774 22.67 -27.59 28.13
C GLU A 774 23.34 -27.43 26.75
N SER A 775 22.59 -26.96 25.75
CA SER A 775 23.10 -26.75 24.40
C SER A 775 24.12 -25.61 24.33
N LEU A 776 24.00 -24.58 25.19
CA LEU A 776 25.01 -23.52 25.35
C LEU A 776 26.33 -24.06 25.92
N ALA A 777 26.27 -25.01 26.86
CA ALA A 777 27.48 -25.65 27.41
C ALA A 777 28.20 -26.49 26.34
N ARG A 778 27.44 -27.24 25.52
CA ARG A 778 27.99 -27.96 24.35
C ARG A 778 28.58 -27.00 23.32
N LEU A 779 27.90 -25.89 23.03
CA LEU A 779 28.41 -24.83 22.16
C LEU A 779 29.72 -24.24 22.68
N ASN A 780 29.82 -23.96 23.97
CA ASN A 780 31.04 -23.46 24.60
C ASN A 780 32.21 -24.42 24.37
N SER A 781 31.98 -25.71 24.59
CA SER A 781 32.97 -26.76 24.34
C SER A 781 33.42 -26.81 22.88
N ARG A 782 32.47 -26.76 21.93
CA ARG A 782 32.76 -26.75 20.48
C ARG A 782 33.57 -25.51 20.06
N LEU A 783 33.21 -24.32 20.55
CA LEU A 783 33.92 -23.07 20.26
C LEU A 783 35.32 -23.02 20.86
N LYS A 784 35.51 -23.56 22.07
CA LYS A 784 36.85 -23.73 22.68
C LYS A 784 37.70 -24.72 21.88
N ALA A 785 37.14 -25.87 21.50
CA ALA A 785 37.85 -26.92 20.76
C ALA A 785 38.37 -26.45 19.39
N CYS A 786 37.61 -25.63 18.66
CA CYS A 786 38.06 -25.04 17.40
C CYS A 786 38.81 -23.71 17.54
N ASN A 787 39.09 -23.28 18.78
CA ASN A 787 39.70 -21.99 19.11
C ASN A 787 39.04 -20.80 18.38
N SER A 788 37.70 -20.77 18.38
CA SER A 788 36.94 -19.72 17.70
C SER A 788 37.22 -18.34 18.33
N PRO A 789 37.40 -17.29 17.51
CA PRO A 789 37.51 -15.92 18.01
C PRO A 789 36.13 -15.30 18.34
N VAL A 790 35.03 -16.00 18.07
CA VAL A 790 33.67 -15.53 18.34
C VAL A 790 33.33 -15.73 19.80
N THR A 791 32.70 -14.72 20.41
CA THR A 791 32.11 -14.81 21.75
C THR A 791 30.59 -14.75 21.62
N VAL A 792 29.88 -15.60 22.37
CA VAL A 792 28.42 -15.56 22.47
C VAL A 792 28.06 -15.05 23.85
N VAL A 793 27.18 -14.05 23.95
CA VAL A 793 26.53 -13.68 25.20
C VAL A 793 25.06 -14.09 25.09
N ALA A 794 24.68 -15.07 25.90
CA ALA A 794 23.37 -15.70 25.92
C ALA A 794 22.50 -15.12 27.03
N PHE A 795 21.38 -14.53 26.66
CA PHE A 795 20.40 -13.96 27.57
C PHE A 795 19.27 -14.95 27.87
N ILE A 796 18.81 -14.95 29.12
CA ILE A 796 17.59 -15.64 29.55
C ILE A 796 16.68 -14.58 30.14
N ILE A 797 15.57 -14.27 29.48
CA ILE A 797 14.59 -13.28 29.93
C ILE A 797 13.32 -14.03 30.39
N ALA A 798 13.28 -14.39 31.67
CA ALA A 798 12.19 -15.18 32.25
C ALA A 798 11.83 -14.64 33.65
N PRO A 799 10.68 -13.97 33.82
CA PRO A 799 10.32 -13.31 35.07
C PRO A 799 10.23 -14.26 36.26
N ALA A 800 10.98 -13.98 37.32
CA ALA A 800 11.02 -14.77 38.55
C ALA A 800 10.74 -13.91 39.78
N LYS A 801 10.61 -14.55 40.95
CA LYS A 801 10.52 -13.83 42.22
C LYS A 801 11.89 -13.27 42.60
N VAL A 802 12.00 -11.94 42.66
CA VAL A 802 13.26 -11.22 42.89
C VAL A 802 13.12 -10.07 43.88
N ASN A 803 14.23 -9.71 44.51
CA ASN A 803 14.41 -8.56 45.40
C ASN A 803 15.31 -7.51 44.74
N SER A 804 14.80 -6.83 43.71
CA SER A 804 15.52 -5.80 42.94
C SER A 804 16.88 -6.26 42.36
N PHE A 805 17.64 -5.33 41.77
CA PHE A 805 18.93 -5.60 41.14
C PHE A 805 20.03 -5.90 42.17
N THR A 806 21.04 -6.66 41.76
CA THR A 806 22.26 -6.81 42.56
C THR A 806 23.06 -5.51 42.58
N VAL A 807 23.76 -5.25 43.68
CA VAL A 807 24.61 -4.07 43.83
C VAL A 807 25.72 -4.08 42.77
N GLU A 808 26.26 -5.26 42.46
CA GLU A 808 27.28 -5.47 41.45
C GLU A 808 26.82 -5.02 40.06
N THR A 809 25.59 -5.35 39.67
CA THR A 809 25.03 -4.98 38.37
C THR A 809 24.89 -3.46 38.24
N LEU A 810 24.32 -2.81 39.26
CA LEU A 810 24.16 -1.35 39.27
C LEU A 810 25.52 -0.63 39.30
N LYS A 811 26.46 -1.13 40.11
CA LYS A 811 27.82 -0.60 40.21
C LYS A 811 28.55 -0.67 38.86
N GLY A 812 28.46 -1.79 38.16
CA GLY A 812 29.11 -1.98 36.85
C GLY A 812 28.64 -0.96 35.81
N GLN A 813 27.33 -0.76 35.69
CA GLN A 813 26.76 0.25 34.78
C GLN A 813 27.16 1.68 35.17
N ALA A 814 27.16 2.00 36.47
CA ALA A 814 27.56 3.33 36.95
C ALA A 814 29.04 3.63 36.66
N LEU A 815 29.93 2.64 36.83
CA LEU A 815 31.37 2.80 36.57
C LEU A 815 31.67 3.04 35.08
N ILE A 816 31.02 2.28 34.19
CA ILE A 816 31.18 2.49 32.73
C ILE A 816 30.64 3.85 32.31
N LYS A 817 29.45 4.24 32.79
CA LYS A 817 28.89 5.57 32.50
C LYS A 817 29.80 6.70 32.98
N GLN A 818 30.45 6.55 34.14
CA GLN A 818 31.45 7.52 34.61
C GLN A 818 32.72 7.56 33.77
N LEU A 819 33.18 6.40 33.28
CA LEU A 819 34.32 6.33 32.36
C LEU A 819 33.98 7.04 31.04
N GLU A 820 32.84 6.72 30.43
CA GLU A 820 32.37 7.32 29.18
C GLU A 820 32.28 8.85 29.30
N GLY A 821 31.59 9.37 30.33
CA GLY A 821 31.53 10.81 30.56
C GLY A 821 32.90 11.46 30.77
N SER A 822 33.83 10.77 31.46
CA SER A 822 35.20 11.28 31.61
C SER A 822 35.97 11.29 30.28
N VAL A 823 35.73 10.31 29.39
CA VAL A 823 36.34 10.25 28.06
C VAL A 823 35.75 11.31 27.14
N GLU A 824 34.45 11.59 27.20
CA GLU A 824 33.79 12.67 26.44
C GLU A 824 34.38 14.03 26.82
N ASP A 825 34.52 14.31 28.12
CA ASP A 825 35.14 15.55 28.62
C ASP A 825 36.58 15.72 28.14
N VAL A 826 37.38 14.64 28.21
CA VAL A 826 38.77 14.63 27.73
C VAL A 826 38.80 14.82 26.20
N SER A 827 37.90 14.18 25.47
CA SER A 827 37.81 14.27 24.00
C SER A 827 37.44 15.68 23.55
N ALA A 828 36.52 16.35 24.25
CA ALA A 828 36.18 17.75 24.00
C ALA A 828 37.40 18.68 24.24
N ARG A 829 38.16 18.45 25.33
CA ARG A 829 39.42 19.18 25.60
C ARG A 829 40.50 18.91 24.55
N ILE A 830 40.62 17.68 24.06
CA ILE A 830 41.52 17.31 22.96
C ILE A 830 41.10 18.05 21.68
N GLY A 831 39.82 17.98 21.30
CA GLY A 831 39.29 18.63 20.10
C GLY A 831 39.53 20.13 20.08
N LYS A 832 39.34 20.81 21.22
CA LYS A 832 39.66 22.24 21.36
C LYS A 832 41.15 22.54 21.14
N ARG A 833 42.04 21.72 21.71
CA ARG A 833 43.50 21.88 21.53
C ARG A 833 43.94 21.65 20.09
N ILE A 834 43.44 20.60 19.45
CA ILE A 834 43.68 20.32 18.02
C ILE A 834 43.27 21.53 17.19
N PHE A 835 42.07 22.06 17.41
CA PHE A 835 41.57 23.23 16.70
C PHE A 835 42.45 24.46 16.91
N GLU A 836 42.81 24.79 18.16
CA GLU A 836 43.63 25.97 18.47
C GLU A 836 45.04 25.88 17.87
N MET A 837 45.67 24.70 17.89
CA MET A 837 47.00 24.50 17.32
C MET A 837 46.96 24.57 15.79
N ALA A 838 46.00 23.87 15.16
CA ALA A 838 45.82 23.89 13.72
C ALA A 838 45.46 25.30 13.20
N ALA A 839 44.60 26.04 13.90
CA ALA A 839 44.26 27.42 13.57
C ALA A 839 45.46 28.38 13.68
N ARG A 840 46.44 28.05 14.53
CA ARG A 840 47.72 28.78 14.65
C ARG A 840 48.80 28.27 13.70
N GLY A 841 48.48 27.36 12.77
CA GLY A 841 49.42 26.81 11.80
C GLY A 841 50.44 25.81 12.37
N HIS A 842 50.20 25.27 13.57
CA HIS A 842 51.05 24.26 14.19
C HIS A 842 50.37 22.90 14.12
N GLU A 843 51.10 21.86 13.67
CA GLU A 843 50.60 20.49 13.62
C GLU A 843 50.65 19.86 15.03
N PRO A 844 49.52 19.38 15.58
CA PRO A 844 49.48 18.85 16.93
C PRO A 844 50.22 17.50 17.06
N GLN A 845 51.10 17.37 18.06
CA GLN A 845 51.77 16.11 18.38
C GLN A 845 51.03 15.33 19.48
N ALA A 846 51.21 14.00 19.53
CA ALA A 846 50.50 13.13 20.48
C ALA A 846 50.68 13.53 21.96
N GLU A 847 51.82 14.13 22.29
CA GLU A 847 52.18 14.58 23.64
C GLU A 847 51.39 15.83 24.06
N ASP A 848 51.03 16.70 23.10
CA ASP A 848 50.28 17.95 23.35
C ASP A 848 48.78 17.69 23.59
N LEU A 849 48.29 16.54 23.11
CA LEU A 849 46.87 16.21 23.13
C LEU A 849 46.36 15.77 24.50
N LEU A 850 47.18 15.11 25.33
CA LEU A 850 46.74 14.54 26.62
C LEU A 850 47.54 15.13 27.79
N THR A 851 46.90 15.98 28.59
CA THR A 851 47.56 16.57 29.77
C THR A 851 47.79 15.53 30.87
N GLU A 852 48.71 15.79 31.79
CA GLU A 852 48.87 14.95 32.99
C GLU A 852 47.59 14.88 33.84
N GLN A 853 46.79 15.95 33.89
CA GLN A 853 45.50 15.94 34.58
C GLN A 853 44.52 14.95 33.91
N ASP A 854 44.44 14.95 32.57
CA ASP A 854 43.61 14.00 31.81
C ASP A 854 44.09 12.56 32.05
N ARG A 855 45.41 12.34 32.02
CA ARG A 855 46.03 11.02 32.28
C ARG A 855 45.70 10.52 33.69
N ILE A 856 45.78 11.37 34.71
CA ILE A 856 45.43 11.01 36.10
C ILE A 856 43.94 10.67 36.21
N LEU A 857 43.06 11.48 35.61
CA LEU A 857 41.62 11.24 35.61
C LEU A 857 41.28 9.89 34.98
N LEU A 858 41.80 9.60 33.78
CA LEU A 858 41.58 8.33 33.09
C LEU A 858 42.14 7.16 33.89
N LYS A 859 43.37 7.28 34.44
CA LYS A 859 43.94 6.24 35.32
C LYS A 859 43.03 5.96 36.51
N ARG A 860 42.50 6.98 37.20
CA ARG A 860 41.56 6.79 38.33
C ARG A 860 40.31 6.02 37.92
N ARG A 861 39.76 6.30 36.74
CA ARG A 861 38.60 5.56 36.20
C ARG A 861 38.95 4.10 35.88
N VAL A 862 40.10 3.86 35.24
CA VAL A 862 40.59 2.50 34.94
C VAL A 862 40.84 1.70 36.22
N PHE A 863 41.43 2.30 37.25
CA PHE A 863 41.62 1.64 38.55
C PHE A 863 40.29 1.24 39.20
N ALA A 864 39.24 2.05 39.06
CA ALA A 864 37.91 1.74 39.60
C ALA A 864 37.21 0.57 38.89
N LEU A 865 37.66 0.20 37.68
CA LEU A 865 37.11 -0.94 36.92
C LEU A 865 37.71 -2.29 37.31
N LYS A 866 38.74 -2.32 38.17
CA LYS A 866 39.30 -3.59 38.66
C LYS A 866 38.29 -4.31 39.56
N ARG A 867 38.18 -5.63 39.39
CA ARG A 867 37.31 -6.50 40.19
C ARG A 867 37.97 -7.86 40.37
N ASP A 868 37.75 -8.50 41.52
CA ASP A 868 38.30 -9.82 41.85
C ASP A 868 37.30 -10.98 41.63
N SER A 869 36.00 -10.68 41.56
CA SER A 869 34.93 -11.66 41.32
C SER A 869 34.64 -11.86 39.83
N LEU A 870 34.08 -13.02 39.45
CA LEU A 870 33.62 -13.28 38.08
C LEU A 870 32.32 -12.50 37.73
N PRO A 871 32.03 -12.26 36.43
CA PRO A 871 30.81 -11.57 36.02
C PRO A 871 29.58 -12.37 36.45
N PRO A 872 28.61 -11.76 37.15
CA PRO A 872 27.50 -12.51 37.70
C PRO A 872 26.66 -13.13 36.57
N ILE A 873 26.17 -14.35 36.80
CA ILE A 873 25.29 -15.05 35.84
C ILE A 873 23.83 -14.56 35.91
N VAL A 874 23.47 -13.77 36.94
CA VAL A 874 22.14 -13.21 37.16
C VAL A 874 22.22 -11.73 37.55
N THR A 875 21.25 -10.92 37.08
CA THR A 875 21.25 -9.47 37.31
C THR A 875 20.52 -9.02 38.59
N HIS A 876 19.72 -9.90 39.19
CA HIS A 876 18.86 -9.61 40.34
C HIS A 876 19.18 -10.48 41.57
N ASN A 877 18.76 -10.03 42.74
CA ASN A 877 18.78 -10.88 43.93
C ASN A 877 17.56 -11.81 43.88
N MET A 878 17.76 -13.10 43.63
CA MET A 878 16.66 -14.08 43.62
C MET A 878 16.13 -14.31 45.03
N VAL A 879 14.81 -14.50 45.18
CA VAL A 879 14.21 -14.86 46.48
C VAL A 879 14.68 -16.27 46.90
N ASP A 880 14.58 -17.24 45.98
CA ASP A 880 14.92 -18.65 46.21
C ASP A 880 16.09 -19.09 45.32
N ASP A 881 17.24 -18.41 45.43
CA ASP A 881 18.42 -18.61 44.56
C ASP A 881 18.91 -20.07 44.46
N HIS A 882 18.88 -20.82 45.56
CA HIS A 882 19.41 -22.19 45.62
C HIS A 882 18.50 -23.22 44.94
N GLU A 883 17.20 -23.01 44.99
CA GLU A 883 16.18 -23.91 44.41
C GLU A 883 15.76 -23.49 43.01
N ASP A 884 16.23 -22.34 42.52
CA ASP A 884 15.93 -21.86 41.18
C ASP A 884 16.50 -22.82 40.11
N PRO A 885 15.66 -23.38 39.23
CA PRO A 885 16.08 -24.41 38.28
C PRO A 885 17.04 -23.88 37.21
N VAL A 886 16.92 -22.61 36.81
CA VAL A 886 17.82 -21.98 35.82
C VAL A 886 19.22 -21.82 36.41
N LEU A 887 19.31 -21.26 37.62
CA LEU A 887 20.59 -21.10 38.32
C LEU A 887 21.21 -22.44 38.70
N GLY A 888 20.39 -23.40 39.16
CA GLY A 888 20.81 -24.77 39.43
C GLY A 888 21.45 -25.43 38.21
N GLN A 889 20.81 -25.32 37.04
CA GLN A 889 21.35 -25.86 35.79
C GLN A 889 22.63 -25.15 35.34
N LEU A 890 22.67 -23.81 35.38
CA LEU A 890 23.86 -23.03 35.03
C LEU A 890 25.08 -23.42 35.89
N ARG A 891 24.85 -23.66 37.18
CA ARG A 891 25.86 -24.17 38.12
C ARG A 891 26.27 -25.60 37.78
N ALA A 892 25.31 -26.48 37.47
CA ALA A 892 25.58 -27.86 37.11
C ALA A 892 26.45 -27.98 35.85
N VAL A 893 26.18 -27.19 34.81
CA VAL A 893 26.96 -27.17 33.56
C VAL A 893 28.22 -26.28 33.63
N ARG A 894 28.46 -25.62 34.77
CA ARG A 894 29.63 -24.77 35.06
C ARG A 894 29.82 -23.57 34.11
N LEU A 895 28.72 -22.96 33.66
CA LEU A 895 28.76 -21.70 32.91
C LEU A 895 28.78 -20.50 33.85
N PHE A 896 29.97 -20.14 34.35
CA PHE A 896 30.18 -19.07 35.35
C PHE A 896 30.75 -17.76 34.78
N ASN A 897 30.74 -17.61 33.46
CA ASN A 897 31.37 -16.48 32.78
C ASN A 897 32.89 -16.38 33.04
N ASN A 898 33.60 -17.51 33.10
CA ASN A 898 35.06 -17.50 33.24
C ASN A 898 35.70 -16.81 32.02
N ASP A 899 36.92 -16.31 32.17
CA ASP A 899 37.61 -15.59 31.10
C ASP A 899 37.83 -16.45 29.84
N ASP A 900 38.03 -17.76 30.01
CA ASP A 900 38.23 -18.72 28.93
C ASP A 900 36.92 -19.17 28.25
N ASP A 901 35.75 -18.95 28.89
CA ASP A 901 34.45 -19.28 28.30
C ASP A 901 34.19 -18.48 27.02
N ARG A 902 33.87 -19.17 25.92
CA ARG A 902 33.45 -18.54 24.66
C ARG A 902 31.96 -18.23 24.65
N VAL A 903 31.18 -18.88 25.51
CA VAL A 903 29.78 -18.58 25.74
C VAL A 903 29.63 -18.00 27.15
N LYS A 904 29.13 -16.77 27.23
CA LYS A 904 28.77 -16.09 28.48
C LYS A 904 27.26 -16.14 28.66
N VAL A 905 26.77 -16.13 29.89
CA VAL A 905 25.34 -16.17 30.22
C VAL A 905 24.95 -14.99 31.10
N VAL A 906 23.78 -14.42 30.82
CA VAL A 906 23.12 -13.39 31.62
C VAL A 906 21.64 -13.76 31.80
N PHE A 907 21.29 -14.19 33.01
CA PHE A 907 19.91 -14.40 33.42
C PHE A 907 19.33 -13.07 33.93
N HIS A 908 18.29 -12.59 33.25
CA HIS A 908 17.54 -11.39 33.61
C HIS A 908 16.10 -11.80 34.00
N PRO A 909 15.86 -12.05 35.30
CA PRO A 909 14.59 -12.56 35.83
C PRO A 909 13.45 -11.53 35.95
N GLU A 910 13.35 -10.59 35.02
CA GLU A 910 12.29 -9.56 34.95
C GLU A 910 11.92 -9.30 33.49
N PHE A 911 10.75 -8.72 33.23
CA PHE A 911 10.43 -8.22 31.90
C PHE A 911 11.27 -6.97 31.58
N LEU A 912 11.64 -6.83 30.30
CA LEU A 912 12.40 -5.68 29.82
C LEU A 912 11.50 -4.44 29.71
N ASN A 913 12.04 -3.30 30.12
CA ASN A 913 11.35 -2.01 30.13
C ASN A 913 12.37 -0.89 29.89
N ALA A 914 12.05 0.08 29.03
CA ALA A 914 12.90 1.24 28.77
C ALA A 914 13.31 2.02 30.04
N ASN A 915 12.50 1.98 31.10
CA ASN A 915 12.77 2.64 32.38
C ASN A 915 13.74 1.88 33.29
N ASN A 916 14.17 0.67 32.91
CA ASN A 916 15.09 -0.14 33.69
C ASN A 916 16.48 0.53 33.77
N PRO A 917 17.05 0.72 34.98
CA PRO A 917 18.33 1.44 35.14
C PRO A 917 19.54 0.68 34.62
N VAL A 918 19.42 -0.65 34.44
CA VAL A 918 20.52 -1.53 34.01
C VAL A 918 20.49 -1.74 32.50
N MET A 919 19.35 -2.17 31.98
CA MET A 919 19.12 -2.43 30.57
C MET A 919 17.86 -1.68 30.15
N GLY A 920 17.99 -0.38 29.94
CA GLY A 920 16.85 0.50 29.64
C GLY A 920 16.32 0.33 28.22
N LEU A 921 16.09 -0.90 27.75
CA LEU A 921 15.54 -1.25 26.44
C LEU A 921 14.11 -1.79 26.63
N ASP A 922 13.21 -1.43 25.72
CA ASP A 922 11.96 -2.18 25.59
C ASP A 922 12.22 -3.55 24.96
N TYR A 923 11.33 -4.51 25.21
CA TYR A 923 11.46 -5.89 24.72
C TYR A 923 11.67 -5.98 23.21
N GLU A 924 10.93 -5.21 22.41
CA GLU A 924 11.12 -5.21 20.95
C GLU A 924 12.48 -4.63 20.53
N GLU A 925 12.97 -3.59 21.22
CA GLU A 925 14.29 -3.02 20.94
C GLU A 925 15.38 -4.04 21.25
N PHE A 926 15.25 -4.75 22.37
CA PHE A 926 16.16 -5.82 22.73
C PHE A 926 16.19 -6.93 21.67
N ILE A 927 15.04 -7.43 21.22
CA ILE A 927 14.97 -8.42 20.14
C ILE A 927 15.73 -7.90 18.90
N ARG A 928 15.43 -6.68 18.44
CA ARG A 928 16.09 -6.08 17.27
C ARG A 928 17.61 -6.05 17.42
N GLY A 929 18.13 -5.74 18.61
CA GLY A 929 19.57 -5.68 18.90
C GLY A 929 20.29 -7.04 18.98
N THR A 930 19.56 -8.13 19.17
CA THR A 930 20.13 -9.49 19.27
C THR A 930 20.50 -10.07 17.89
N HIS A 931 21.10 -11.27 17.85
CA HIS A 931 21.50 -11.93 16.61
C HIS A 931 20.70 -13.20 16.31
N LEU A 932 20.28 -13.94 17.33
CA LEU A 932 19.52 -15.19 17.21
C LEU A 932 18.60 -15.36 18.42
N GLY A 933 17.30 -15.54 18.18
CA GLY A 933 16.37 -16.01 19.21
C GLY A 933 16.39 -17.54 19.29
N VAL A 934 16.36 -18.12 20.48
CA VAL A 934 16.47 -19.57 20.70
C VAL A 934 15.34 -20.04 21.62
N PHE A 935 14.34 -20.70 21.03
CA PHE A 935 13.10 -21.10 21.70
C PHE A 935 12.84 -22.60 21.48
N PRO A 936 13.63 -23.49 22.12
CA PRO A 936 13.55 -24.93 21.92
C PRO A 936 12.38 -25.54 22.72
N SER A 937 11.19 -24.97 22.57
CA SER A 937 10.00 -25.29 23.36
C SER A 937 9.60 -26.76 23.25
N TRP A 938 9.20 -27.33 24.39
CA TRP A 938 8.58 -28.65 24.48
C TRP A 938 7.06 -28.58 24.32
N TYR A 939 6.41 -27.60 24.97
CA TYR A 939 4.97 -27.36 24.85
C TYR A 939 4.72 -25.89 24.54
N GLU A 940 4.40 -25.61 23.29
CA GLU A 940 4.13 -24.27 22.82
C GLU A 940 3.05 -24.27 21.74
N PRO A 941 1.78 -24.03 22.10
CA PRO A 941 0.67 -24.18 21.18
C PRO A 941 0.75 -23.29 19.93
N TRP A 942 1.36 -22.11 20.06
CA TRP A 942 1.68 -21.21 18.94
C TRP A 942 3.16 -20.82 18.95
N GLY A 943 3.55 -19.84 19.76
CA GLY A 943 4.92 -19.31 19.79
C GLY A 943 5.00 -17.91 19.21
N TYR A 944 4.59 -16.91 20.00
CA TYR A 944 4.69 -15.49 19.62
C TYR A 944 6.14 -15.04 19.54
N THR A 945 6.96 -15.43 20.50
CA THR A 945 8.35 -14.98 20.57
C THR A 945 9.15 -15.28 19.29
N PRO A 946 9.13 -16.50 18.71
CA PRO A 946 9.77 -16.73 17.41
C PRO A 946 9.10 -15.98 16.26
N ALA A 947 7.78 -15.79 16.28
CA ALA A 947 7.06 -15.01 15.26
C ALA A 947 7.43 -13.51 15.28
N GLU A 948 7.52 -12.91 16.48
CA GLU A 948 7.98 -11.55 16.72
C GLU A 948 9.43 -11.36 16.25
N CYS A 949 10.30 -12.34 16.52
CA CYS A 949 11.66 -12.35 15.98
C CYS A 949 11.65 -12.26 14.45
N THR A 950 10.82 -13.09 13.79
CA THR A 950 10.72 -13.10 12.33
C THR A 950 10.23 -11.76 11.78
N VAL A 951 9.18 -11.18 12.38
CA VAL A 951 8.64 -9.85 12.01
C VAL A 951 9.70 -8.76 12.17
N MET A 952 10.59 -8.87 13.16
CA MET A 952 11.69 -7.91 13.37
C MET A 952 12.97 -8.24 12.56
N GLY A 953 12.91 -9.24 11.66
CA GLY A 953 14.05 -9.65 10.85
C GLY A 953 15.18 -10.28 11.65
N VAL A 954 14.88 -10.94 12.77
CA VAL A 954 15.82 -11.65 13.63
C VAL A 954 15.63 -13.15 13.43
N PRO A 955 16.67 -13.89 12.98
CA PRO A 955 16.64 -15.34 12.89
C PRO A 955 16.26 -15.99 14.22
N SER A 956 15.55 -17.10 14.16
CA SER A 956 15.08 -17.81 15.35
C SER A 956 15.23 -19.33 15.23
N VAL A 957 15.49 -19.98 16.36
CA VAL A 957 15.42 -21.42 16.52
C VAL A 957 14.12 -21.76 17.24
N THR A 958 13.37 -22.71 16.70
CA THR A 958 12.11 -23.24 17.25
C THR A 958 12.10 -24.77 17.17
N THR A 959 10.97 -25.42 17.41
CA THR A 959 10.85 -26.88 17.40
C THR A 959 9.67 -27.34 16.55
N ASN A 960 9.71 -28.58 16.06
CA ASN A 960 8.57 -29.22 15.40
C ASN A 960 7.43 -29.64 16.36
N LEU A 961 7.50 -29.20 17.62
CA LEU A 961 6.45 -29.29 18.63
C LEU A 961 5.87 -27.91 19.00
N SER A 962 6.45 -26.83 18.47
CA SER A 962 5.90 -25.47 18.57
C SER A 962 4.94 -25.23 17.41
N GLY A 963 3.81 -24.58 17.66
CA GLY A 963 2.82 -24.27 16.63
C GLY A 963 3.39 -23.43 15.48
N PHE A 964 4.26 -22.47 15.80
CA PHE A 964 4.99 -21.63 14.85
C PHE A 964 5.97 -22.48 14.03
N GLY A 965 6.72 -23.38 14.68
CA GLY A 965 7.64 -24.28 13.98
C GLY A 965 6.92 -25.16 12.97
N CYS A 966 5.80 -25.78 13.37
CA CYS A 966 4.95 -26.56 12.47
C CYS A 966 4.44 -25.70 11.31
N PHE A 967 3.93 -24.50 11.59
CA PHE A 967 3.44 -23.59 10.56
C PHE A 967 4.52 -23.23 9.53
N MET A 968 5.76 -22.96 9.97
CA MET A 968 6.87 -22.63 9.07
C MET A 968 7.35 -23.84 8.26
N GLU A 969 7.38 -25.04 8.85
CA GLU A 969 7.71 -26.31 8.17
C GLU A 969 6.70 -26.64 7.05
N ASP A 970 5.42 -26.36 7.29
CA ASP A 970 4.34 -26.59 6.33
C ASP A 970 4.40 -25.58 5.15
N ASN A 971 4.81 -24.34 5.40
CA ASN A 971 4.75 -23.26 4.41
C ASN A 971 6.06 -22.99 3.66
N ILE A 972 7.20 -23.55 4.09
CA ILE A 972 8.53 -23.22 3.55
C ILE A 972 9.32 -24.52 3.26
N VAL A 973 9.92 -24.64 2.08
CA VAL A 973 10.70 -25.85 1.71
C VAL A 973 11.99 -25.96 2.53
N ASN A 974 12.74 -24.86 2.66
CA ASN A 974 14.00 -24.79 3.40
C ASN A 974 13.98 -23.63 4.42
N PRO A 975 13.40 -23.83 5.61
CA PRO A 975 13.27 -22.77 6.63
C PRO A 975 14.62 -22.15 7.05
N GLU A 976 15.70 -22.94 7.09
CA GLU A 976 17.03 -22.50 7.54
C GLU A 976 17.63 -21.40 6.65
N ASP A 977 17.36 -21.44 5.35
CA ASP A 977 17.81 -20.43 4.37
C ASP A 977 17.22 -19.05 4.65
N TYR A 978 16.04 -19.03 5.28
CA TYR A 978 15.32 -17.85 5.74
C TYR A 978 15.61 -17.50 7.21
N GLY A 979 16.48 -18.25 7.89
CA GLY A 979 16.84 -18.00 9.29
C GLY A 979 15.84 -18.57 10.30
N ILE A 980 15.03 -19.55 9.90
CA ILE A 980 14.16 -20.31 10.80
C ILE A 980 14.76 -21.70 10.96
N TYR A 981 15.30 -21.99 12.13
CA TYR A 981 15.89 -23.29 12.43
C TYR A 981 14.91 -24.11 13.24
N ILE A 982 14.55 -25.31 12.79
CA ILE A 982 13.54 -26.15 13.44
C ILE A 982 14.25 -27.37 14.02
N VAL A 983 14.33 -27.43 15.34
CA VAL A 983 14.89 -28.58 16.05
C VAL A 983 13.86 -29.68 16.11
N ASP A 984 14.28 -30.90 15.75
CA ASP A 984 13.42 -32.07 15.87
C ASP A 984 13.43 -32.54 17.33
N ARG A 985 12.29 -32.35 18.00
CA ARG A 985 12.03 -32.81 19.37
C ARG A 985 10.95 -33.90 19.42
N ARG A 986 10.44 -34.33 18.27
CA ARG A 986 9.36 -35.31 18.17
C ARG A 986 9.89 -36.70 17.83
N LEU A 987 10.78 -36.80 16.85
CA LEU A 987 11.29 -38.07 16.34
C LEU A 987 12.68 -38.42 16.88
N LYS A 988 13.31 -37.49 17.61
CA LYS A 988 14.63 -37.64 18.22
C LYS A 988 14.57 -37.71 19.74
N SER A 989 15.58 -38.35 20.33
CA SER A 989 15.79 -38.31 21.77
C SER A 989 16.20 -36.91 22.25
N ALA A 990 16.01 -36.63 23.54
CA ALA A 990 16.37 -35.33 24.11
C ALA A 990 17.86 -34.96 23.89
N ASP A 991 18.76 -35.96 23.97
CA ASP A 991 20.19 -35.76 23.77
C ASP A 991 20.53 -35.39 22.31
N GLU A 992 19.95 -36.10 21.35
CA GLU A 992 20.11 -35.79 19.92
C GLU A 992 19.52 -34.41 19.56
N SER A 993 18.37 -34.05 20.16
CA SER A 993 17.79 -32.71 20.00
C SER A 993 18.71 -31.62 20.55
N MET A 994 19.32 -31.83 21.73
CA MET A 994 20.31 -30.91 22.31
C MET A 994 21.55 -30.77 21.42
N ASP A 995 22.04 -31.87 20.86
CA ASP A 995 23.18 -31.84 19.93
C ASP A 995 22.86 -31.14 18.61
N GLN A 996 21.65 -31.32 18.09
CA GLN A 996 21.14 -30.60 16.92
C GLN A 996 21.05 -29.10 17.20
N LEU A 997 20.48 -28.70 18.36
CA LEU A 997 20.39 -27.30 18.75
C LEU A 997 21.78 -26.66 18.90
N ALA A 998 22.72 -27.35 19.55
CA ALA A 998 24.11 -26.91 19.64
C ALA A 998 24.77 -26.82 18.25
N GLY A 999 24.41 -27.72 17.32
CA GLY A 999 24.82 -27.69 15.92
C GLY A 999 24.38 -26.41 15.20
N PHE A 1000 23.08 -26.11 15.23
CA PHE A 1000 22.53 -24.89 14.62
C PHE A 1000 23.18 -23.61 15.18
N MET A 1001 23.36 -23.54 16.50
CA MET A 1001 24.03 -22.41 17.13
C MET A 1001 25.50 -22.29 16.71
N PHE A 1002 26.21 -23.41 16.58
CA PHE A 1002 27.60 -23.45 16.15
C PHE A 1002 27.75 -23.00 14.69
N ASP A 1003 26.89 -23.50 13.79
CA ASP A 1003 26.89 -23.12 12.38
C ASP A 1003 26.55 -21.64 12.19
N PHE A 1004 25.64 -21.10 13.01
CA PHE A 1004 25.34 -19.68 13.03
C PHE A 1004 26.56 -18.84 13.46
N CYS A 1005 27.33 -19.30 14.44
CA CYS A 1005 28.56 -18.64 14.89
C CYS A 1005 29.64 -18.58 13.79
N GLN A 1006 29.64 -19.52 12.84
CA GLN A 1006 30.58 -19.54 11.71
C GLN A 1006 30.22 -18.55 10.60
N LYS A 1007 28.99 -18.03 10.57
CA LYS A 1007 28.57 -17.07 9.55
C LYS A 1007 29.35 -15.76 9.66
N THR A 1008 29.74 -15.19 8.51
CA THR A 1008 30.29 -13.84 8.42
C THR A 1008 29.22 -12.77 8.68
N ARG A 1009 29.63 -11.53 9.00
CA ARG A 1009 28.72 -10.39 9.15
C ARG A 1009 27.81 -10.21 7.93
N ARG A 1010 28.35 -10.37 6.71
CA ARG A 1010 27.57 -10.28 5.46
C ARG A 1010 26.52 -11.38 5.34
N GLN A 1011 26.87 -12.64 5.66
CA GLN A 1011 25.92 -13.75 5.66
C GLN A 1011 24.79 -13.52 6.68
N ARG A 1012 25.11 -13.00 7.87
CA ARG A 1012 24.08 -12.67 8.88
C ARG A 1012 23.14 -11.56 8.42
N ILE A 1013 23.66 -10.48 7.81
CA ILE A 1013 22.82 -9.41 7.25
C ILE A 1013 21.90 -9.97 6.17
N ASN A 1014 22.43 -10.79 5.25
CA ASN A 1014 21.63 -11.44 4.21
C ASN A 1014 20.56 -12.34 4.79
N GLN A 1015 20.87 -13.12 5.84
CA GLN A 1015 19.89 -13.98 6.50
C GLN A 1015 18.80 -13.15 7.16
N ARG A 1016 19.14 -12.09 7.90
CA ARG A 1016 18.17 -11.14 8.48
C ARG A 1016 17.22 -10.54 7.43
N ASN A 1017 17.75 -10.15 6.26
CA ASN A 1017 16.94 -9.66 5.13
C ASN A 1017 15.99 -10.72 4.57
N ARG A 1018 16.36 -12.00 4.63
CA ARG A 1018 15.46 -13.09 4.21
C ARG A 1018 14.41 -13.37 5.29
N THR A 1019 14.80 -13.34 6.56
CA THR A 1019 13.90 -13.52 7.70
C THR A 1019 12.81 -12.44 7.70
N GLU A 1020 13.18 -11.18 7.48
CA GLU A 1020 12.21 -10.07 7.45
C GLU A 1020 11.16 -10.24 6.34
N ARG A 1021 11.52 -10.81 5.18
CA ARG A 1021 10.54 -11.08 4.09
C ARG A 1021 9.44 -12.05 4.50
N LEU A 1022 9.68 -12.90 5.51
CA LEU A 1022 8.65 -13.80 6.04
C LEU A 1022 7.66 -13.07 6.96
N SER A 1023 7.85 -11.79 7.28
CA SER A 1023 6.86 -11.04 8.06
C SER A 1023 5.49 -11.05 7.39
N ASP A 1024 5.45 -10.99 6.06
CA ASP A 1024 4.20 -10.91 5.28
C ASP A 1024 3.32 -12.15 5.43
N ILE A 1025 3.92 -13.33 5.62
CA ILE A 1025 3.14 -14.55 5.81
C ILE A 1025 2.53 -14.62 7.22
N LEU A 1026 3.08 -13.88 8.19
CA LEU A 1026 2.64 -13.80 9.57
C LEU A 1026 1.68 -12.64 9.84
N ASP A 1027 1.37 -11.81 8.83
CA ASP A 1027 0.51 -10.64 9.00
C ASP A 1027 -0.97 -11.03 9.13
N TRP A 1028 -1.72 -10.34 9.99
CA TRP A 1028 -3.16 -10.52 10.16
C TRP A 1028 -3.98 -10.35 8.88
N LYS A 1029 -3.50 -9.62 7.86
CA LYS A 1029 -4.12 -9.55 6.53
C LYS A 1029 -4.19 -10.91 5.84
N ARG A 1030 -3.20 -11.78 6.07
CA ARG A 1030 -3.19 -13.15 5.55
C ARG A 1030 -3.83 -14.12 6.55
N MET A 1031 -3.37 -14.10 7.81
CA MET A 1031 -3.88 -15.02 8.83
C MET A 1031 -5.37 -14.81 9.16
N GLY A 1032 -5.87 -13.59 8.99
CA GLY A 1032 -7.28 -13.23 9.20
C GLY A 1032 -8.23 -13.97 8.26
N ILE A 1033 -7.76 -14.44 7.09
CA ILE A 1033 -8.57 -15.21 6.13
C ILE A 1033 -9.06 -16.51 6.76
N GLU A 1034 -8.26 -17.17 7.59
CA GLU A 1034 -8.68 -18.41 8.28
C GLU A 1034 -9.82 -18.15 9.27
N TYR A 1035 -9.80 -17.00 9.95
CA TYR A 1035 -10.93 -16.59 10.80
C TYR A 1035 -12.19 -16.31 9.97
N MET A 1036 -12.06 -15.76 8.76
CA MET A 1036 -13.20 -15.55 7.86
C MET A 1036 -13.80 -16.89 7.42
N LYS A 1037 -12.95 -17.87 7.06
CA LYS A 1037 -13.37 -19.23 6.69
C LYS A 1037 -14.12 -19.91 7.85
N ALA A 1038 -13.62 -19.82 9.07
CA ALA A 1038 -14.30 -20.39 10.25
C ALA A 1038 -15.68 -19.76 10.49
N ARG A 1039 -15.81 -18.45 10.29
CA ARG A 1039 -17.08 -17.71 10.40
C ARG A 1039 -18.08 -18.10 9.33
N GLN A 1040 -17.65 -18.19 8.07
CA GLN A 1040 -18.48 -18.69 6.98
C GLN A 1040 -18.93 -20.14 7.20
N CYS A 1041 -18.03 -20.99 7.70
CA CYS A 1041 -18.36 -22.38 8.02
C CYS A 1041 -19.43 -22.47 9.13
N ALA A 1042 -19.35 -21.63 10.16
CA ALA A 1042 -20.33 -21.60 11.24
C ALA A 1042 -21.70 -21.16 10.73
N LEU A 1043 -21.76 -20.09 9.91
CA LEU A 1043 -23.01 -19.63 9.29
C LEU A 1043 -23.64 -20.71 8.40
N ARG A 1044 -22.85 -21.42 7.57
CA ARG A 1044 -23.38 -22.49 6.70
C ARG A 1044 -23.95 -23.66 7.50
N ARG A 1045 -23.32 -24.02 8.62
CA ARG A 1045 -23.81 -25.10 9.49
C ARG A 1045 -25.08 -24.70 10.24
N CYS A 1046 -25.17 -23.45 10.68
CA CYS A 1046 -26.31 -22.94 11.44
C CYS A 1046 -27.51 -22.61 10.52
N TYR A 1047 -27.26 -22.07 9.33
CA TYR A 1047 -28.28 -21.56 8.40
C TYR A 1047 -28.12 -22.15 6.99
N PRO A 1048 -28.17 -23.48 6.81
CA PRO A 1048 -27.89 -24.10 5.51
C PRO A 1048 -28.80 -23.61 4.39
N ASP A 1049 -30.08 -23.38 4.69
CA ASP A 1049 -31.09 -22.95 3.71
C ASP A 1049 -30.87 -21.52 3.18
N ALA A 1050 -30.05 -20.71 3.86
CA ALA A 1050 -29.73 -19.36 3.45
C ALA A 1050 -28.58 -19.28 2.41
N PHE A 1051 -27.94 -20.42 2.09
CA PHE A 1051 -26.85 -20.51 1.12
C PHE A 1051 -27.27 -21.39 -0.07
N ASP A 1052 -27.29 -20.82 -1.28
CA ASP A 1052 -27.54 -21.58 -2.50
C ASP A 1052 -26.31 -22.44 -2.88
N ASP A 1053 -26.53 -23.69 -3.28
CA ASP A 1053 -25.45 -24.57 -3.78
C ASP A 1053 -24.83 -24.05 -5.09
N ALA A 1054 -25.51 -23.16 -5.81
CA ALA A 1054 -25.04 -22.57 -7.08
C ALA A 1054 -24.02 -21.43 -6.91
N ASP A 1055 -23.96 -20.77 -5.75
CA ASP A 1055 -22.96 -19.72 -5.48
C ASP A 1055 -21.53 -20.28 -5.40
N PHE A 1056 -21.38 -21.61 -5.39
CA PHE A 1056 -20.11 -22.33 -5.32
C PHE A 1056 -20.03 -23.58 -6.21
N SER A 1057 -20.97 -23.78 -7.16
CA SER A 1057 -20.91 -24.87 -8.15
C SER A 1057 -19.95 -24.61 -9.31
N GLY A 1058 -19.34 -23.43 -9.34
CA GLY A 1058 -18.01 -23.32 -9.92
C GLY A 1058 -17.07 -24.08 -9.01
N GLU A 1059 -16.48 -25.16 -9.51
CA GLU A 1059 -15.22 -25.72 -9.03
C GLU A 1059 -14.15 -24.61 -9.04
N ASN A 1060 -14.28 -23.62 -8.17
CA ASN A 1060 -13.14 -22.98 -7.57
C ASN A 1060 -12.66 -24.01 -6.55
N GLU A 1061 -11.99 -25.05 -7.04
CA GLU A 1061 -10.58 -25.11 -6.68
C GLU A 1061 -10.09 -23.67 -6.81
N ALA A 1062 -10.17 -22.88 -5.72
CA ALA A 1062 -9.24 -21.79 -5.58
C ALA A 1062 -7.94 -22.53 -5.80
N GLU A 1063 -7.33 -22.38 -6.99
CA GLU A 1063 -6.10 -23.05 -7.36
C GLU A 1063 -5.23 -22.89 -6.13
N ASP A 1064 -5.13 -23.99 -5.40
CA ASP A 1064 -4.64 -23.95 -4.05
C ASP A 1064 -3.15 -23.78 -4.35
N HIS A 1065 -2.71 -22.52 -4.35
CA HIS A 1065 -1.32 -22.11 -4.50
C HIS A 1065 -0.58 -22.58 -3.23
N HIS A 1066 -0.71 -23.86 -2.89
CA HIS A 1066 0.08 -24.65 -1.96
C HIS A 1066 1.44 -24.95 -2.57
N GLY A 1067 2.05 -23.94 -3.16
CA GLY A 1067 3.47 -24.04 -3.36
C GLY A 1067 4.13 -23.50 -2.11
N LYS A 1068 4.87 -24.37 -1.43
CA LYS A 1068 5.77 -23.94 -0.35
C LYS A 1068 6.67 -22.83 -0.89
N LEU A 1069 7.00 -21.85 -0.05
CA LEU A 1069 7.98 -20.82 -0.42
C LEU A 1069 9.30 -21.52 -0.79
N SER A 1070 9.68 -21.38 -2.06
CA SER A 1070 10.91 -21.92 -2.62
C SER A 1070 12.11 -21.03 -2.26
N ARG A 1071 13.34 -21.48 -2.57
CA ARG A 1071 14.56 -20.72 -2.25
C ARG A 1071 14.53 -19.31 -2.85
N PRO A 1072 14.94 -18.27 -2.11
CA PRO A 1072 14.93 -16.92 -2.62
C PRO A 1072 15.98 -16.76 -3.72
N GLN A 1073 15.58 -16.27 -4.90
CA GLN A 1073 16.53 -15.86 -5.93
C GLN A 1073 17.48 -14.80 -5.34
N SER A 1074 18.78 -15.04 -5.46
CA SER A 1074 19.81 -14.17 -4.92
C SER A 1074 19.81 -12.84 -5.67
N ILE A 1075 19.30 -11.77 -5.04
CA ILE A 1075 19.50 -10.40 -5.52
C ILE A 1075 21.00 -10.05 -5.36
N PRO A 1076 21.67 -9.48 -6.37
CA PRO A 1076 23.02 -8.95 -6.20
C PRO A 1076 23.03 -7.89 -5.09
N GLY A 1077 24.06 -7.91 -4.24
CA GLY A 1077 24.23 -6.86 -3.24
C GLY A 1077 24.31 -5.48 -3.89
N THR A 1078 23.90 -4.46 -3.13
CA THR A 1078 24.12 -3.04 -3.46
C THR A 1078 25.53 -2.83 -4.04
N PRO A 1079 25.67 -2.11 -5.18
CA PRO A 1079 26.97 -1.96 -5.83
C PRO A 1079 27.94 -1.24 -4.89
N ARG A 1080 29.12 -1.83 -4.71
CA ARG A 1080 30.27 -1.10 -4.14
C ARG A 1080 30.81 -0.18 -5.23
N MET A 1081 31.14 1.06 -4.87
CA MET A 1081 31.95 1.91 -5.74
C MET A 1081 33.31 1.25 -5.95
N GLY A 1082 33.65 0.94 -7.20
CA GLY A 1082 34.95 0.42 -7.61
C GLY A 1082 34.83 -0.58 -8.76
N ASP A 1083 35.08 -0.07 -9.98
CA ASP A 1083 35.42 -0.72 -11.26
C ASP A 1083 35.02 -2.18 -11.50
N ASP A 1084 34.01 -2.38 -12.36
CA ASP A 1084 34.20 -2.89 -13.72
C ASP A 1084 32.85 -2.96 -14.46
N LEU A 1085 32.82 -2.44 -15.68
CA LEU A 1085 31.63 -2.20 -16.49
C LEU A 1085 31.52 -3.30 -17.57
N ALA A 1086 30.74 -4.36 -17.36
CA ALA A 1086 30.34 -5.26 -18.44
C ALA A 1086 29.02 -6.02 -18.15
N THR A 1087 28.03 -5.77 -19.03
CA THR A 1087 26.84 -6.57 -19.34
C THR A 1087 25.81 -6.80 -18.20
N TYR A 1088 24.87 -5.86 -18.06
CA TYR A 1088 23.62 -6.09 -17.32
C TYR A 1088 22.50 -6.52 -18.28
N ASP A 1089 21.89 -7.66 -17.96
CA ASP A 1089 20.70 -8.21 -18.60
C ASP A 1089 19.45 -7.45 -18.08
N LEU A 1090 18.64 -6.92 -19.01
CA LEU A 1090 17.58 -5.94 -18.76
C LEU A 1090 16.25 -6.56 -18.30
N ALA A 1091 16.23 -7.86 -18.01
CA ALA A 1091 15.04 -8.63 -17.64
C ALA A 1091 14.74 -8.67 -16.11
N ALA A 1092 15.58 -8.07 -15.26
CA ALA A 1092 15.48 -8.20 -13.79
C ALA A 1092 14.65 -7.11 -13.07
N LEU A 1093 13.93 -6.24 -13.80
CA LEU A 1093 13.18 -5.11 -13.21
C LEU A 1093 11.66 -5.32 -13.07
N SER A 1094 11.13 -6.49 -13.39
CA SER A 1094 9.77 -6.87 -13.00
C SER A 1094 9.78 -7.45 -11.58
N ILE A 1095 9.57 -6.60 -10.57
CA ILE A 1095 9.19 -7.07 -9.24
C ILE A 1095 7.74 -7.56 -9.35
N SER A 1096 7.57 -8.85 -9.68
CA SER A 1096 6.31 -9.55 -9.51
C SER A 1096 6.06 -9.75 -8.02
N SER A 1097 4.91 -9.32 -7.51
CA SER A 1097 4.44 -9.61 -6.15
C SER A 1097 3.91 -11.04 -6.00
N GLU A 1098 4.22 -11.92 -6.95
CA GLU A 1098 3.87 -13.33 -6.92
C GLU A 1098 5.12 -14.14 -6.60
N LEU A 1099 5.15 -14.72 -5.40
CA LEU A 1099 6.13 -15.72 -5.01
C LEU A 1099 5.79 -17.02 -5.76
N PRO A 1100 6.66 -17.55 -6.64
CA PRO A 1100 6.39 -18.79 -7.33
C PRO A 1100 6.45 -19.96 -6.34
N GLY A 1101 5.30 -20.58 -6.13
CA GLY A 1101 5.16 -21.79 -5.36
C GLY A 1101 5.45 -23.03 -6.20
N ILE A 1102 6.18 -24.00 -5.66
CA ILE A 1102 6.41 -25.32 -6.28
C ILE A 1102 5.55 -26.36 -5.56
N LYS A 1103 4.81 -27.18 -6.31
CA LYS A 1103 4.14 -28.38 -5.78
C LYS A 1103 5.18 -29.50 -5.69
N ASP A 1104 5.58 -29.90 -4.48
CA ASP A 1104 6.37 -31.13 -4.28
C ASP A 1104 5.43 -32.35 -4.33
N GLN A 1105 5.89 -33.43 -4.99
CA GLN A 1105 5.16 -34.69 -5.16
C GLN A 1105 5.49 -35.75 -4.09
N ASP A 1106 6.27 -35.41 -3.05
CA ASP A 1106 6.69 -36.35 -2.01
C ASP A 1106 5.74 -36.31 -0.80
N GLU A 1107 4.50 -36.76 -0.98
CA GLU A 1107 3.60 -37.13 0.13
C GLU A 1107 3.91 -38.58 0.58
N ASP A 1108 5.01 -38.81 1.30
CA ASP A 1108 5.18 -40.08 2.03
C ASP A 1108 6.24 -39.92 3.14
N ASN A 1109 5.81 -39.41 4.31
CA ASN A 1109 6.34 -39.79 5.66
C ASN A 1109 5.77 -38.96 6.83
N ASP A 1110 5.01 -37.89 6.61
CA ASP A 1110 4.44 -37.10 7.72
C ASP A 1110 3.02 -37.59 8.06
N LEU A 1111 2.86 -38.25 9.22
CA LEU A 1111 1.58 -38.72 9.77
C LEU A 1111 0.63 -37.56 10.20
N ARG A 1112 0.96 -36.31 9.85
CA ARG A 1112 0.17 -35.10 10.09
C ARG A 1112 -0.36 -34.54 8.77
N PRO A 1113 -1.52 -34.97 8.26
CA PRO A 1113 -2.12 -34.28 7.12
C PRO A 1113 -2.50 -32.85 7.55
N PRO A 1114 -2.24 -31.81 6.73
CA PRO A 1114 -2.65 -30.46 7.04
C PRO A 1114 -4.17 -30.41 7.27
N ILE A 1115 -4.61 -29.93 8.43
CA ILE A 1115 -6.04 -29.80 8.74
C ILE A 1115 -6.51 -28.46 8.19
N LEU A 1116 -6.84 -28.48 6.90
CA LEU A 1116 -7.46 -27.34 6.23
C LEU A 1116 -8.97 -27.35 6.49
N LEU A 1117 -9.56 -26.16 6.65
CA LEU A 1117 -11.01 -25.96 6.62
C LEU A 1117 -11.53 -26.39 5.25
N LYS A 1118 -11.91 -27.65 5.10
CA LYS A 1118 -12.60 -28.16 3.91
C LYS A 1118 -14.07 -27.82 4.04
N MET A 1119 -14.58 -26.97 3.14
CA MET A 1119 -16.01 -26.76 2.95
C MET A 1119 -16.62 -28.06 2.40
N LYS A 1120 -17.00 -29.00 3.26
CA LYS A 1120 -17.73 -30.20 2.83
C LYS A 1120 -19.22 -29.86 2.67
N SER A 1121 -19.82 -30.38 1.60
CA SER A 1121 -21.27 -30.44 1.43
C SER A 1121 -21.92 -31.26 2.57
N PRO A 1122 -23.19 -30.99 2.91
CA PRO A 1122 -23.87 -31.68 4.00
C PRO A 1122 -23.89 -33.20 3.73
N LEU A 1123 -23.34 -33.97 4.67
CA LEU A 1123 -23.51 -35.41 4.70
C LEU A 1123 -24.97 -35.71 5.00
N SER A 1124 -25.66 -36.31 4.03
CA SER A 1124 -26.91 -37.06 4.25
C SER A 1124 -26.65 -38.13 5.32
N MET A 1125 -26.99 -37.82 6.57
CA MET A 1125 -27.04 -38.82 7.63
C MET A 1125 -28.29 -39.67 7.44
N THR A 1126 -28.14 -40.80 6.74
CA THR A 1126 -29.04 -41.93 6.95
C THR A 1126 -28.52 -42.73 8.15
N PRO A 1127 -29.34 -43.00 9.18
CA PRO A 1127 -28.89 -43.73 10.35
C PRO A 1127 -28.84 -45.23 10.02
N THR A 1128 -27.64 -45.77 9.83
CA THR A 1128 -27.43 -47.22 9.94
C THR A 1128 -27.52 -47.61 11.40
N ILE A 1129 -28.68 -48.10 11.80
CA ILE A 1129 -28.89 -48.81 13.06
C ILE A 1129 -28.08 -50.11 12.98
N GLN A 1130 -27.03 -50.21 13.78
CA GLN A 1130 -26.52 -51.51 14.23
C GLN A 1130 -26.88 -51.63 15.72
N THR A 1131 -27.90 -52.43 15.99
CA THR A 1131 -28.21 -53.00 17.31
C THR A 1131 -27.30 -54.21 17.58
N PRO A 1132 -27.18 -54.62 18.86
CA PRO A 1132 -25.94 -54.77 19.63
C PRO A 1132 -24.98 -55.88 19.19
#